data_AF-A0A0S7ETR0-F1
#
_entry.id   AF-A0A0S7ETR0-F1
#
_cell.length_a   1.000
_cell.length_b   1.000
_cell.length_c   1.000
_cell.angle_alpha   90.00
_cell.angle_beta   90.00
_cell.angle_gamma   90.00
#
_symmetry.space_group_name_H-M   'P 1'
#
loop_
_entity.id
_entity.type
_entity.pdbx_description
1 polymer ?
#
loop_
_entity_poly.entity_id
_entity_poly.type
_entity_poly.pdbx_seq_one_letter_code
_entity_poly.pdbx_strand_id
1 'polypeptide(L)'
;MAAAFPYRGVPPGMPPGVPPGVPPVVPPGVPPGVPPVVPPPAPVPDYMSEEKLQEKARKWQQLQAKRYAEKRKFGFVDAQKEDMPPEHVRKIIRDHGDMTNRKFRHDKRVYLGALKYMPHAVLKLLENMPMPWEQIRDVPVLYHITGAISFVNEIPWVIEPVYIAQWGTMWIMMRREKRDRRHFKRMRFPPFDDEEPPLDYADNILDVEPLEAIQMELDSEEDSSVVEWFYEHQPLKDNPKFVNGTTYRRWQFTLPMMSTLYRLANQLLTDLVDFNYFYLFDLKAFFTSKALNMAIPGGPKFEPLVRDINLQDEDWNEFNDINKIIIRQPIRTEYKIAFPYLYNNLPHHVHLTWYHTPNVVFIKTEDPDLPAFYFDPLINPISHRHSVKSQEPLPDDDEEFELPEFVEPFLKETPLYTDNTANGIALLWAPRPFNLRSGRTRRAIDIPLVKNWYREHCPAGQPVKVRVSYQKLLKYYVLNALKHRPPKAQKKRYLFRSFKATKFFQSTKLDWVEVGLQVCRQGYNMLNLLIHRKNLNYLHLDYNFNLKPVKTLTTKERKKSRFGNAFHLCREVLRLSKLVVDSHVQYRLGNVDAFQLADGLQYIFAHVGQLTGMYRYKYKLMRQIRMCKDLKHLVYYRFNTGPVGKGPGCGFWSPGWRVWLFFMRGITPLLERWLGNLLARQFEGRHSKGVAKTVTKQRVESHFDLELRAAVMHDILDMMPEGIKQNKARTILQHLSESWRCWKANIPWKVPGLPTPIENMILRYVKAKADWWTNTAHYNRERIRRGATVDKTVCKKNLGRLTRLYLKAEQERQHNYLKDGPYITAEEAVAIYTTTVHWLESRRFSPIPFPPLSYKHDTKLLILALERLKEAYSVKSRLNQSQREELGLIEQAYDNPHEALSRIKRHLLTQRAFKEVGIEFMDLYSHLVPVYDVEPLEKITDAYLDQYLWYEADKRRLFPPWIKPADTEPPPLLVYKWCQGINNLQDVWETAEGECNVMLESRYEKMYEKIDLTLLNRLLRLIVDHNIADYMTAKNNVVINYKDMNHTNSYGIIRGLQFASFIVQYYGLVMDLLVLGLHRASEMAGPPQMPNDFLSFQDTSTESAHPIRLYCRYIDRIHIFFRFSADEARDLIQRYLTEHPDPNNENIVGYNNKKCWPRDARMRLMKHDVNLGRAVFWDIKNRLPRSVTTVQWENSFVSVYSKDNPNLLFNMCGFECRILPKCRTSYEEFTHKDGVWNLQNEVGKNSEAHQSWTFSF
;
A
#
# COMPACT_ATOMS: atom_id res chain seq x y z
N MET A 1 3.93 25.75 51.71
CA MET A 1 2.98 24.61 51.64
C MET A 1 3.75 23.44 51.02
N ALA A 2 4.19 22.38 51.71
CA ALA A 2 3.74 21.73 52.96
C ALA A 2 2.28 21.23 52.86
N ALA A 3 1.91 19.97 53.19
CA ALA A 3 2.65 18.73 53.55
C ALA A 3 1.79 17.49 53.13
N ALA A 4 1.98 16.19 53.46
CA ALA A 4 2.87 15.43 54.36
C ALA A 4 3.09 13.97 53.83
N PHE A 5 3.22 12.95 54.70
CA PHE A 5 3.24 11.50 54.36
C PHE A 5 2.00 10.72 54.91
N PRO A 6 2.03 9.46 55.46
CA PRO A 6 1.32 8.35 54.81
C PRO A 6 0.42 7.50 55.74
N TYR A 7 -0.27 6.47 55.23
CA TYR A 7 -0.72 5.34 56.07
C TYR A 7 -0.72 3.97 55.36
N ARG A 8 -0.48 2.90 56.15
CA ARG A 8 -0.64 1.49 55.77
C ARG A 8 -2.04 0.99 56.13
N GLY A 9 -2.56 0.01 55.38
CA GLY A 9 -3.73 -0.78 55.76
C GLY A 9 -3.45 -2.29 55.67
N VAL A 10 -3.94 -3.06 56.64
CA VAL A 10 -3.85 -4.54 56.71
C VAL A 10 -5.22 -5.09 57.11
N PRO A 11 -5.74 -6.13 56.43
CA PRO A 11 -6.80 -6.98 56.97
C PRO A 11 -6.33 -8.44 57.23
N PRO A 12 -7.00 -9.21 58.13
CA PRO A 12 -6.53 -10.52 58.61
C PRO A 12 -7.43 -11.73 58.20
N GLY A 13 -7.05 -12.94 58.64
CA GLY A 13 -8.03 -13.84 59.31
C GLY A 13 -8.61 -15.08 58.60
N MET A 14 -7.83 -16.18 58.60
CA MET A 14 -8.27 -17.60 58.65
C MET A 14 -9.17 -18.25 57.55
N PRO A 15 -9.28 -19.61 57.49
CA PRO A 15 -9.86 -20.36 56.37
C PRO A 15 -11.05 -21.29 56.73
N PRO A 16 -11.74 -21.84 55.70
CA PRO A 16 -12.27 -23.21 55.77
C PRO A 16 -12.11 -24.02 54.47
N GLY A 17 -12.31 -25.36 54.55
CA GLY A 17 -12.66 -26.19 53.38
C GLY A 17 -11.80 -27.43 53.11
N VAL A 18 -12.12 -28.57 53.74
CA VAL A 18 -11.57 -29.90 53.43
C VAL A 18 -12.73 -30.85 53.06
N PRO A 19 -12.72 -31.51 51.87
CA PRO A 19 -13.68 -32.56 51.53
C PRO A 19 -13.33 -33.94 52.15
N PRO A 20 -14.29 -34.88 52.29
CA PRO A 20 -14.15 -36.05 53.17
C PRO A 20 -13.38 -37.24 52.57
N GLY A 21 -12.98 -38.17 53.45
CA GLY A 21 -12.27 -39.41 53.09
C GLY A 21 -13.16 -40.65 52.93
N VAL A 22 -12.50 -41.79 52.72
CA VAL A 22 -13.08 -43.15 52.58
C VAL A 22 -12.34 -44.08 53.58
N PRO A 23 -13.01 -45.02 54.27
CA PRO A 23 -12.55 -45.50 55.58
C PRO A 23 -11.56 -46.67 55.56
N PRO A 24 -10.84 -46.91 56.68
CA PRO A 24 -10.09 -48.14 56.92
C PRO A 24 -11.02 -49.31 57.30
N VAL A 25 -10.58 -50.55 57.04
CA VAL A 25 -11.31 -51.79 57.37
C VAL A 25 -10.94 -52.29 58.77
N VAL A 26 -11.94 -52.68 59.57
CA VAL A 26 -11.78 -53.35 60.87
C VAL A 26 -12.84 -54.46 61.05
N PRO A 27 -12.46 -55.70 61.38
CA PRO A 27 -13.33 -56.76 61.91
C PRO A 27 -12.99 -57.13 63.40
N PRO A 28 -13.88 -57.79 64.17
CA PRO A 28 -14.49 -57.08 65.31
C PRO A 28 -14.65 -57.84 66.66
N GLY A 29 -14.99 -57.10 67.72
CA GLY A 29 -15.57 -57.62 69.00
C GLY A 29 -14.58 -57.92 70.14
N VAL A 30 -14.96 -58.01 71.43
CA VAL A 30 -16.28 -57.79 72.10
C VAL A 30 -16.08 -57.00 73.46
N PRO A 31 -16.73 -57.20 74.66
CA PRO A 31 -17.24 -56.07 75.49
C PRO A 31 -16.50 -55.81 76.84
N PRO A 32 -16.92 -54.81 77.67
CA PRO A 32 -16.17 -54.36 78.86
C PRO A 32 -16.76 -54.73 80.25
N GLY A 33 -15.88 -54.87 81.27
CA GLY A 33 -16.18 -54.52 82.68
C GLY A 33 -15.87 -55.53 83.81
N VAL A 34 -14.80 -55.26 84.61
CA VAL A 34 -14.51 -55.60 86.06
C VAL A 34 -14.81 -57.00 86.67
N PRO A 35 -14.22 -57.42 87.83
CA PRO A 35 -13.10 -56.93 88.67
C PRO A 35 -11.93 -57.99 88.80
N PRO A 36 -10.91 -57.89 89.69
CA PRO A 36 -9.64 -58.65 89.56
C PRO A 36 -9.43 -59.88 90.48
N VAL A 37 -8.69 -60.90 89.99
CA VAL A 37 -8.05 -62.04 90.72
C VAL A 37 -6.73 -62.45 90.00
N VAL A 38 -5.84 -63.22 90.64
CA VAL A 38 -4.46 -63.57 90.20
C VAL A 38 -4.12 -65.03 90.63
N PRO A 39 -3.14 -65.77 90.03
CA PRO A 39 -2.82 -66.06 88.63
C PRO A 39 -3.10 -67.57 88.27
N PRO A 40 -2.65 -68.14 87.13
CA PRO A 40 -1.32 -68.81 87.10
C PRO A 40 -0.56 -68.58 85.75
N PRO A 41 0.54 -69.31 85.45
CA PRO A 41 1.80 -68.69 85.06
C PRO A 41 1.83 -68.07 83.65
N ALA A 42 2.52 -66.94 83.54
CA ALA A 42 2.95 -66.44 82.24
C ALA A 42 4.12 -67.29 81.68
N PRO A 43 4.19 -67.51 80.35
CA PRO A 43 5.43 -67.92 79.71
C PRO A 43 6.53 -66.92 80.05
N VAL A 44 7.70 -67.40 80.46
CA VAL A 44 8.87 -66.56 80.75
C VAL A 44 9.16 -65.70 79.51
N PRO A 45 9.36 -64.37 79.63
CA PRO A 45 9.75 -63.57 78.48
C PRO A 45 11.08 -64.09 77.95
N ASP A 46 11.13 -64.49 76.68
CA ASP A 46 12.41 -64.68 75.97
C ASP A 46 13.10 -63.32 75.93
N TYR A 47 13.95 -63.09 76.93
CA TYR A 47 14.84 -61.94 76.97
C TYR A 47 15.71 -62.04 75.71
N MET A 48 15.31 -61.28 74.68
CA MET A 48 16.12 -61.07 73.49
C MET A 48 17.53 -60.74 73.99
N SER A 49 18.49 -61.64 73.73
CA SER A 49 19.85 -61.51 74.26
C SER A 49 20.39 -60.11 73.99
N GLU A 50 21.28 -59.62 74.85
CA GLU A 50 21.84 -58.27 74.71
C GLU A 50 22.44 -58.07 73.29
N GLU A 51 22.99 -59.13 72.69
CA GLU A 51 23.34 -59.19 71.27
C GLU A 51 22.15 -58.94 70.30
N LYS A 52 21.02 -59.66 70.44
CA LYS A 52 19.80 -59.43 69.64
C LYS A 52 19.24 -58.01 69.84
N LEU A 53 19.32 -57.44 71.04
CA LEU A 53 18.89 -56.08 71.34
C LEU A 53 19.84 -55.03 70.74
N GLN A 54 21.16 -55.23 70.85
CA GLN A 54 22.15 -54.41 70.17
C GLN A 54 22.04 -54.52 68.64
N GLU A 55 21.73 -55.69 68.09
CA GLU A 55 21.52 -55.84 66.65
C GLU A 55 20.23 -55.14 66.21
N LYS A 56 19.17 -55.17 67.01
CA LYS A 56 17.92 -54.40 66.81
C LYS A 56 18.17 -52.90 66.89
N ALA A 57 18.97 -52.43 67.84
CA ALA A 57 19.40 -51.03 67.96
C ALA A 57 20.29 -50.60 66.79
N ARG A 58 21.24 -51.44 66.36
CA ARG A 58 22.10 -51.23 65.19
C ARG A 58 21.28 -51.17 63.89
N LYS A 59 20.29 -52.06 63.73
CA LYS A 59 19.32 -52.05 62.63
C LYS A 59 18.47 -50.77 62.65
N TRP A 60 18.02 -50.32 63.82
CA TRP A 60 17.29 -49.05 63.98
C TRP A 60 18.16 -47.83 63.66
N GLN A 61 19.38 -47.75 64.18
CA GLN A 61 20.33 -46.66 63.91
C GLN A 61 20.68 -46.58 62.41
N GLN A 62 20.97 -47.73 61.78
CA GLN A 62 21.16 -47.78 60.33
C GLN A 62 19.90 -47.39 59.54
N LEU A 63 18.72 -47.82 59.99
CA LEU A 63 17.45 -47.47 59.35
C LEU A 63 17.19 -45.96 59.43
N GLN A 64 17.39 -45.35 60.61
CA GLN A 64 17.18 -43.92 60.82
C GLN A 64 18.21 -43.08 60.06
N ALA A 65 19.50 -43.45 60.13
CA ALA A 65 20.56 -42.78 59.36
C ALA A 65 20.31 -42.88 57.84
N LYS A 66 19.85 -44.03 57.33
CA LYS A 66 19.50 -44.21 55.90
C LYS A 66 18.17 -43.52 55.52
N ARG A 67 17.24 -43.33 56.46
CA ARG A 67 15.91 -42.70 56.27
C ARG A 67 16.00 -41.18 56.26
N TYR A 68 16.75 -40.59 57.19
CA TYR A 68 16.89 -39.14 57.39
C TYR A 68 18.25 -38.57 56.91
N ALA A 69 19.03 -39.35 56.14
CA ALA A 69 20.19 -38.83 55.41
C ALA A 69 19.82 -37.59 54.59
N GLU A 70 20.75 -36.63 54.46
CA GLU A 70 20.46 -35.33 53.84
C GLU A 70 19.85 -35.41 52.43
N LYS A 71 20.30 -36.38 51.63
CA LYS A 71 19.77 -36.73 50.30
C LYS A 71 18.31 -37.24 50.27
N ARG A 72 17.63 -37.26 51.42
CA ARG A 72 16.20 -37.58 51.57
C ARG A 72 15.38 -36.45 52.20
N LYS A 73 15.98 -35.29 52.50
CA LYS A 73 15.25 -34.10 52.94
C LYS A 73 14.24 -33.67 51.86
N PHE A 74 13.02 -33.30 52.25
CA PHE A 74 12.04 -32.77 51.30
C PHE A 74 12.55 -31.46 50.70
N GLY A 75 12.56 -31.36 49.36
CA GLY A 75 13.19 -30.26 48.63
C GLY A 75 14.70 -30.44 48.36
N PHE A 76 15.31 -31.56 48.73
CA PHE A 76 16.63 -31.95 48.22
C PHE A 76 16.60 -32.06 46.68
N VAL A 77 17.64 -31.55 46.03
CA VAL A 77 17.82 -31.61 44.58
C VAL A 77 19.07 -32.44 44.31
N ASP A 78 18.92 -33.53 43.54
CA ASP A 78 20.04 -34.37 43.14
C ASP A 78 21.11 -33.58 42.37
N ALA A 79 22.33 -34.13 42.37
CA ALA A 79 23.50 -33.53 41.74
C ALA A 79 23.23 -33.04 40.30
N GLN A 80 23.87 -31.92 39.94
CA GLN A 80 23.73 -31.35 38.61
C GLN A 80 24.19 -32.37 37.54
N LYS A 81 23.54 -32.35 36.37
CA LYS A 81 24.08 -33.08 35.22
C LYS A 81 25.39 -32.44 34.75
N GLU A 82 26.48 -33.16 35.00
CA GLU A 82 27.79 -32.88 34.42
C GLU A 82 27.82 -33.07 32.91
N ASP A 83 28.98 -32.77 32.33
CA ASP A 83 29.27 -32.92 30.90
C ASP A 83 29.85 -34.31 30.60
N MET A 84 29.42 -34.92 29.50
CA MET A 84 29.86 -36.21 28.98
C MET A 84 31.13 -36.05 28.11
N PRO A 85 31.95 -37.11 27.95
CA PRO A 85 33.05 -37.12 26.99
C PRO A 85 32.60 -36.77 25.55
N PRO A 86 33.35 -35.92 24.82
CA PRO A 86 33.06 -35.56 23.41
C PRO A 86 32.83 -36.76 22.48
N GLU A 87 33.60 -37.82 22.69
CA GLU A 87 33.62 -39.04 21.88
C GLU A 87 32.27 -39.75 21.89
N HIS A 88 31.52 -39.62 22.98
CA HIS A 88 30.21 -40.24 23.15
C HIS A 88 29.21 -39.73 22.10
N VAL A 89 29.08 -38.40 21.93
CA VAL A 89 28.19 -37.84 20.90
C VAL A 89 28.75 -38.05 19.50
N ARG A 90 30.08 -37.93 19.31
CA ARG A 90 30.75 -38.15 18.03
C ARG A 90 30.50 -39.57 17.49
N LYS A 91 30.69 -40.59 18.34
CA LYS A 91 30.39 -41.99 18.04
C LYS A 91 28.91 -42.22 17.75
N ILE A 92 27.99 -41.66 18.55
CA ILE A 92 26.55 -41.77 18.32
C ILE A 92 26.15 -41.22 16.94
N ILE A 93 26.68 -40.06 16.54
CA ILE A 93 26.40 -39.45 15.23
C ILE A 93 26.98 -40.29 14.08
N ARG A 94 28.20 -40.84 14.24
CA ARG A 94 28.82 -41.73 13.25
C ARG A 94 28.05 -43.05 13.07
N ASP A 95 27.69 -43.71 14.19
CA ASP A 95 26.95 -44.98 14.19
C ASP A 95 25.56 -44.86 13.52
N HIS A 96 24.87 -43.73 13.69
CA HIS A 96 23.53 -43.49 13.10
C HIS A 96 23.59 -43.14 11.59
N GLY A 97 24.71 -42.59 11.11
CA GLY A 97 24.98 -42.33 9.69
C GLY A 97 23.91 -41.46 9.00
N ASP A 98 23.35 -41.98 7.91
CA ASP A 98 22.28 -41.37 7.11
C ASP A 98 20.86 -41.85 7.51
N MET A 99 20.77 -42.67 8.57
CA MET A 99 19.56 -43.37 8.98
C MET A 99 18.96 -44.34 7.95
N THR A 100 19.75 -44.95 7.05
CA THR A 100 19.30 -46.11 6.23
C THR A 100 19.20 -47.38 7.06
N ASN A 101 20.25 -47.71 7.82
CA ASN A 101 20.42 -48.96 8.58
C ASN A 101 19.16 -49.36 9.39
N ARG A 102 18.83 -50.68 9.38
CA ARG A 102 17.68 -51.27 10.08
C ARG A 102 17.82 -51.24 11.61
N LYS A 103 19.04 -51.24 12.15
CA LYS A 103 19.34 -51.18 13.59
C LYS A 103 18.64 -49.99 14.27
N PHE A 104 18.76 -48.80 13.68
CA PHE A 104 18.22 -47.54 14.22
C PHE A 104 16.80 -47.21 13.69
N ARG A 105 15.98 -48.23 13.38
CA ARG A 105 14.62 -48.05 12.83
C ARG A 105 13.70 -47.27 13.77
N HIS A 106 13.82 -47.48 15.08
CA HIS A 106 12.96 -46.84 16.09
C HIS A 106 13.20 -45.33 16.14
N ASP A 107 14.46 -44.92 16.04
CA ASP A 107 14.93 -43.54 16.17
C ASP A 107 14.56 -42.66 14.98
N LYS A 108 14.25 -43.25 13.80
CA LYS A 108 13.75 -42.52 12.62
C LYS A 108 12.50 -41.67 12.95
N ARG A 109 11.68 -42.06 13.94
CA ARG A 109 10.55 -41.24 14.44
C ARG A 109 11.01 -40.03 15.25
N VAL A 110 12.08 -40.19 16.04
CA VAL A 110 12.65 -39.14 16.90
C VAL A 110 13.36 -38.08 16.07
N TYR A 111 14.18 -38.48 15.10
CA TYR A 111 14.82 -37.58 14.13
C TYR A 111 13.77 -36.71 13.40
N LEU A 112 12.69 -37.33 12.89
CA LEU A 112 11.59 -36.58 12.28
C LEU A 112 10.88 -35.63 13.26
N GLY A 113 10.74 -35.99 14.54
CA GLY A 113 10.20 -35.09 15.57
C GLY A 113 11.12 -33.89 15.86
N ALA A 114 12.44 -34.11 15.89
CA ALA A 114 13.44 -33.09 16.17
C ALA A 114 13.53 -32.00 15.10
N LEU A 115 13.12 -32.29 13.84
CA LEU A 115 13.00 -31.29 12.76
C LEU A 115 12.20 -30.05 13.13
N LYS A 116 11.22 -30.17 14.05
CA LYS A 116 10.49 -29.02 14.61
C LYS A 116 11.44 -27.96 15.19
N TYR A 117 12.49 -28.39 15.89
CA TYR A 117 13.42 -27.54 16.64
C TYR A 117 14.72 -27.22 15.89
N MET A 118 14.93 -27.76 14.69
CA MET A 118 16.08 -27.43 13.85
C MET A 118 16.28 -25.90 13.62
N PRO A 119 15.23 -25.06 13.47
CA PRO A 119 15.39 -23.61 13.43
C PRO A 119 15.86 -22.95 14.74
N HIS A 120 15.77 -23.63 15.88
CA HIS A 120 16.40 -23.21 17.14
C HIS A 120 17.88 -23.63 17.16
N ALA A 121 18.23 -24.84 16.71
CA ALA A 121 19.63 -25.29 16.60
C ALA A 121 20.45 -24.37 15.68
N VAL A 122 19.95 -24.10 14.46
CA VAL A 122 20.63 -23.20 13.51
C VAL A 122 20.78 -21.77 14.04
N LEU A 123 19.78 -21.24 14.76
CA LEU A 123 19.90 -19.93 15.42
C LEU A 123 21.04 -19.92 16.46
N LYS A 124 21.18 -21.00 17.23
CA LYS A 124 22.18 -21.10 18.31
C LYS A 124 23.58 -21.41 17.83
N LEU A 125 23.73 -22.20 16.77
CA LEU A 125 24.98 -22.39 16.05
C LEU A 125 25.47 -21.04 15.52
N LEU A 126 24.66 -20.36 14.70
CA LEU A 126 25.06 -19.10 14.07
C LEU A 126 25.21 -17.93 15.06
N GLU A 127 24.52 -17.93 16.21
CA GLU A 127 24.73 -16.92 17.27
C GLU A 127 26.12 -17.05 17.92
N ASN A 128 26.71 -18.24 17.96
CA ASN A 128 28.02 -18.50 18.59
C ASN A 128 29.14 -18.77 17.57
N MET A 129 29.02 -18.29 16.33
CA MET A 129 30.06 -18.38 15.29
C MET A 129 31.39 -17.73 15.75
N PRO A 130 32.57 -18.34 15.51
CA PRO A 130 33.86 -17.78 15.88
C PRO A 130 34.08 -16.36 15.34
N MET A 131 34.85 -15.55 16.07
CA MET A 131 35.26 -14.22 15.61
C MET A 131 36.58 -14.30 14.81
N PRO A 132 36.92 -13.32 13.96
CA PRO A 132 38.05 -13.46 13.02
C PRO A 132 39.44 -13.60 13.67
N TRP A 133 39.57 -13.28 14.96
CA TRP A 133 40.77 -13.40 15.78
C TRP A 133 40.86 -14.73 16.57
N GLU A 134 39.83 -15.58 16.47
CA GLU A 134 39.76 -16.90 17.12
C GLU A 134 39.98 -18.01 16.10
N GLN A 135 40.93 -18.92 16.34
CA GLN A 135 41.15 -20.10 15.50
C GLN A 135 40.10 -21.20 15.73
N ILE A 136 39.82 -21.49 17.01
CA ILE A 136 38.93 -22.55 17.51
C ILE A 136 38.01 -21.94 18.56
N ARG A 137 36.77 -22.42 18.65
CA ARG A 137 35.87 -22.07 19.76
C ARG A 137 35.11 -23.29 20.25
N ASP A 138 35.55 -23.81 21.39
CA ASP A 138 34.79 -24.79 22.15
C ASP A 138 33.52 -24.20 22.74
N VAL A 139 32.37 -24.76 22.39
CA VAL A 139 31.06 -24.35 22.89
C VAL A 139 30.38 -25.50 23.67
N PRO A 140 29.61 -25.20 24.73
CA PRO A 140 28.82 -26.22 25.42
C PRO A 140 27.61 -26.65 24.59
N VAL A 141 27.45 -27.96 24.40
CA VAL A 141 26.47 -28.60 23.53
C VAL A 141 25.47 -29.42 24.34
N LEU A 142 24.19 -29.17 24.09
CA LEU A 142 23.08 -29.97 24.59
C LEU A 142 22.56 -30.86 23.45
N TYR A 143 22.88 -32.14 23.47
CA TYR A 143 22.55 -33.09 22.39
C TYR A 143 21.53 -34.14 22.84
N HIS A 144 20.71 -34.61 21.90
CA HIS A 144 19.78 -35.73 22.14
C HIS A 144 20.55 -37.05 22.22
N ILE A 145 20.19 -37.95 23.14
CA ILE A 145 20.88 -39.21 23.42
C ILE A 145 20.99 -40.18 22.21
N THR A 146 20.18 -39.97 21.17
CA THR A 146 20.20 -40.74 19.91
C THR A 146 20.87 -40.00 18.74
N GLY A 147 21.59 -38.90 19.02
CA GLY A 147 22.20 -38.03 17.99
C GLY A 147 21.19 -37.17 17.20
N ALA A 148 19.89 -37.27 17.51
CA ALA A 148 18.82 -36.69 16.70
C ALA A 148 18.90 -35.17 16.49
N ILE A 149 19.43 -34.40 17.45
CA ILE A 149 19.70 -32.97 17.31
C ILE A 149 20.74 -32.49 18.33
N SER A 150 21.63 -31.59 17.90
CA SER A 150 22.62 -30.89 18.74
C SER A 150 22.24 -29.41 18.87
N PHE A 151 22.25 -28.85 20.09
CA PHE A 151 22.02 -27.43 20.36
C PHE A 151 23.23 -26.80 21.05
N VAL A 152 23.76 -25.68 20.53
CA VAL A 152 24.72 -24.85 21.29
C VAL A 152 23.98 -24.16 22.44
N ASN A 153 24.37 -24.46 23.67
CA ASN A 153 23.72 -24.02 24.91
C ASN A 153 24.28 -22.69 25.47
N GLU A 154 25.23 -22.08 24.77
CA GLU A 154 25.84 -20.80 25.15
C GLU A 154 25.13 -19.58 24.54
N ILE A 155 25.28 -18.42 25.19
CA ILE A 155 24.92 -17.10 24.66
C ILE A 155 26.21 -16.27 24.68
N PRO A 156 26.62 -15.61 23.58
CA PRO A 156 27.94 -14.98 23.48
C PRO A 156 27.95 -13.65 24.22
N TRP A 157 28.37 -13.66 25.49
CA TRP A 157 28.56 -12.45 26.28
C TRP A 157 29.94 -11.88 26.01
N VAL A 158 30.00 -10.60 25.67
CA VAL A 158 31.23 -9.86 25.39
C VAL A 158 31.22 -8.54 26.16
N ILE A 159 32.41 -8.06 26.51
CA ILE A 159 32.62 -6.74 27.10
C ILE A 159 32.47 -5.70 25.97
N GLU A 160 31.67 -4.65 26.19
CA GLU A 160 31.27 -3.73 25.13
C GLU A 160 32.44 -2.91 24.53
N PRO A 161 33.37 -2.30 25.32
CA PRO A 161 34.54 -1.63 24.74
C PRO A 161 35.50 -2.61 24.06
N VAL A 162 35.86 -3.73 24.71
CA VAL A 162 36.78 -4.75 24.14
C VAL A 162 36.30 -5.26 22.79
N TYR A 163 35.02 -5.62 22.65
CA TYR A 163 34.48 -6.10 21.38
C TYR A 163 34.50 -5.04 20.27
N ILE A 164 34.44 -3.75 20.61
CA ILE A 164 34.55 -2.67 19.62
C ILE A 164 36.03 -2.47 19.23
N ALA A 165 36.95 -2.50 20.19
CA ALA A 165 38.39 -2.43 19.95
C ALA A 165 38.90 -3.61 19.10
N GLN A 166 38.50 -4.84 19.43
CA GLN A 166 38.81 -6.05 18.62
C GLN A 166 38.35 -5.88 17.16
N TRP A 167 37.12 -5.40 16.93
CA TRP A 167 36.67 -5.09 15.55
C TRP A 167 37.35 -3.86 14.93
N GLY A 168 37.94 -2.98 15.74
CA GLY A 168 38.77 -1.85 15.31
C GLY A 168 40.13 -2.31 14.76
N THR A 169 40.85 -3.18 15.49
CA THR A 169 42.08 -3.79 14.98
C THR A 169 41.81 -4.69 13.76
N MET A 170 40.67 -5.40 13.72
CA MET A 170 40.25 -6.13 12.51
C MET A 170 40.05 -5.20 11.31
N TRP A 171 39.53 -3.99 11.51
CA TRP A 171 39.36 -3.00 10.45
C TRP A 171 40.69 -2.47 9.93
N ILE A 172 41.69 -2.28 10.81
CA ILE A 172 43.05 -1.88 10.45
C ILE A 172 43.72 -3.01 9.65
N MET A 173 43.80 -4.22 10.21
CA MET A 173 44.48 -5.36 9.58
C MET A 173 43.86 -5.74 8.23
N MET A 174 42.53 -5.80 8.12
CA MET A 174 41.88 -6.08 6.83
C MET A 174 42.11 -4.98 5.78
N ARG A 175 42.36 -3.72 6.18
CA ARG A 175 42.71 -2.62 5.24
C ARG A 175 44.20 -2.67 4.84
N ARG A 176 45.10 -2.95 5.78
CA ARG A 176 46.55 -3.17 5.53
C ARG A 176 46.73 -4.34 4.57
N GLU A 177 46.20 -5.50 4.91
CA GLU A 177 46.28 -6.72 4.10
C GLU A 177 45.72 -6.52 2.68
N LYS A 178 44.59 -5.81 2.54
CA LYS A 178 44.01 -5.53 1.23
C LYS A 178 44.82 -4.50 0.42
N ARG A 179 45.54 -3.57 1.07
CA ARG A 179 46.46 -2.64 0.38
C ARG A 179 47.68 -3.40 -0.14
N ASP A 180 48.22 -4.31 0.67
CA ASP A 180 49.53 -4.93 0.44
C ASP A 180 49.44 -6.19 -0.45
N ARG A 181 48.35 -6.96 -0.37
CA ARG A 181 48.15 -8.17 -1.18
C ARG A 181 47.76 -7.85 -2.63
N ARG A 182 48.73 -7.95 -3.54
CA ARG A 182 48.58 -7.76 -5.01
C ARG A 182 47.35 -8.44 -5.65
N HIS A 183 47.00 -9.66 -5.23
CA HIS A 183 45.81 -10.36 -5.70
C HIS A 183 45.04 -11.04 -4.57
N PHE A 184 43.89 -10.48 -4.20
CA PHE A 184 42.98 -11.10 -3.24
C PHE A 184 42.00 -12.06 -3.93
N LYS A 185 42.29 -13.35 -3.91
CA LYS A 185 41.40 -14.41 -4.42
C LYS A 185 40.24 -14.63 -3.42
N ARG A 186 38.99 -14.51 -3.86
CA ARG A 186 37.82 -14.88 -3.04
C ARG A 186 37.56 -16.39 -3.17
N MET A 187 37.19 -17.04 -2.07
CA MET A 187 36.77 -18.44 -2.06
C MET A 187 35.54 -18.74 -2.95
N ARG A 188 35.42 -19.97 -3.44
CA ARG A 188 34.29 -20.43 -4.28
C ARG A 188 33.02 -20.66 -3.43
N PHE A 189 31.86 -20.51 -4.05
CA PHE A 189 30.56 -20.76 -3.42
C PHE A 189 29.60 -21.55 -4.34
N PRO A 190 29.08 -22.72 -3.93
CA PRO A 190 29.35 -23.41 -2.65
C PRO A 190 30.82 -23.85 -2.51
N PRO A 191 31.34 -24.08 -1.28
CA PRO A 191 32.74 -24.47 -1.11
C PRO A 191 33.00 -25.94 -1.47
N PHE A 192 32.08 -26.83 -1.11
CA PHE A 192 32.04 -28.26 -1.46
C PHE A 192 30.98 -28.53 -2.54
N ASP A 193 31.10 -29.63 -3.28
CA ASP A 193 30.17 -29.95 -4.37
C ASP A 193 28.77 -30.37 -3.85
N ASP A 194 27.78 -30.41 -4.73
CA ASP A 194 26.40 -30.80 -4.41
C ASP A 194 26.31 -32.26 -3.91
N GLU A 195 27.02 -33.18 -4.58
CA GLU A 195 26.95 -34.62 -4.35
C GLU A 195 28.00 -35.13 -3.32
N GLU A 196 28.86 -34.24 -2.83
CA GLU A 196 29.94 -34.54 -1.87
C GLU A 196 29.41 -34.70 -0.43
N PRO A 197 29.64 -35.85 0.25
CA PRO A 197 29.12 -36.09 1.59
C PRO A 197 29.81 -35.18 2.63
N PRO A 198 29.09 -34.66 3.65
CA PRO A 198 29.70 -33.83 4.68
C PRO A 198 30.79 -34.58 5.46
N LEU A 199 32.04 -34.10 5.31
CA LEU A 199 33.25 -34.62 5.95
C LEU A 199 33.04 -34.91 7.43
N ASP A 200 33.72 -35.94 7.94
CA ASP A 200 33.74 -36.21 9.38
C ASP A 200 34.84 -35.41 10.08
N TYR A 201 34.53 -34.91 11.27
CA TYR A 201 35.43 -34.03 12.02
C TYR A 201 36.64 -34.80 12.56
N ALA A 202 36.42 -36.02 13.06
CA ALA A 202 37.50 -36.89 13.56
C ALA A 202 38.53 -37.17 12.46
N ASP A 203 38.07 -37.63 11.30
CA ASP A 203 38.93 -38.21 10.27
C ASP A 203 39.64 -37.16 9.38
N ASN A 204 39.29 -35.86 9.48
CA ASN A 204 39.78 -34.82 8.56
C ASN A 204 40.16 -33.48 9.22
N ILE A 205 39.75 -33.20 10.47
CA ILE A 205 39.84 -31.84 11.06
C ILE A 205 40.39 -31.84 12.50
N LEU A 206 40.22 -32.94 13.25
CA LEU A 206 40.65 -33.05 14.65
C LEU A 206 42.17 -32.91 14.80
N ASP A 207 42.92 -33.59 13.93
CA ASP A 207 44.39 -33.68 13.98
C ASP A 207 45.09 -32.61 13.11
N VAL A 208 44.35 -31.63 12.59
CA VAL A 208 44.87 -30.56 11.73
C VAL A 208 44.96 -29.25 12.50
N GLU A 209 46.18 -28.74 12.66
CA GLU A 209 46.42 -27.44 13.28
C GLU A 209 45.76 -26.31 12.46
N PRO A 210 45.03 -25.39 13.10
CA PRO A 210 44.40 -24.27 12.41
C PRO A 210 45.45 -23.26 11.93
N LEU A 211 45.24 -22.65 10.76
CA LEU A 211 46.00 -21.46 10.38
C LEU A 211 45.86 -20.36 11.44
N GLU A 212 46.84 -19.45 11.45
CA GLU A 212 46.79 -18.23 12.22
C GLU A 212 45.49 -17.44 11.97
N ALA A 213 44.93 -16.89 13.05
CA ALA A 213 43.76 -16.02 12.97
C ALA A 213 44.17 -14.58 12.60
N ILE A 214 43.19 -13.71 12.31
CA ILE A 214 43.51 -12.29 12.13
C ILE A 214 43.76 -11.69 13.51
N GLN A 215 45.02 -11.46 13.85
CA GLN A 215 45.45 -10.70 15.02
C GLN A 215 46.30 -9.51 14.54
N MET A 216 46.41 -8.47 15.36
CA MET A 216 47.28 -7.32 15.12
C MET A 216 48.44 -7.42 16.10
N GLU A 217 49.65 -7.19 15.63
CA GLU A 217 50.80 -6.94 16.49
C GLU A 217 50.46 -5.73 17.38
N LEU A 218 50.41 -5.95 18.70
CA LEU A 218 50.15 -4.92 19.71
C LEU A 218 51.49 -4.49 20.30
N ASP A 219 51.61 -3.22 20.63
CA ASP A 219 52.86 -2.69 21.17
C ASP A 219 53.07 -3.10 22.64
N SER A 220 54.29 -3.54 22.98
CA SER A 220 54.62 -4.05 24.31
C SER A 220 54.60 -2.97 25.41
N GLU A 221 54.70 -1.70 25.05
CA GLU A 221 54.74 -0.56 25.97
C GLU A 221 53.42 0.21 25.93
N GLU A 222 52.96 0.66 24.75
CA GLU A 222 51.70 1.42 24.60
C GLU A 222 50.42 0.59 24.88
N ASP A 223 50.40 -0.66 24.40
CA ASP A 223 49.26 -1.58 24.56
C ASP A 223 49.48 -2.56 25.73
N SER A 224 50.51 -2.35 26.56
CA SER A 224 50.85 -3.12 27.77
C SER A 224 49.66 -3.43 28.68
N SER A 225 48.68 -2.52 28.80
CA SER A 225 47.49 -2.72 29.63
C SER A 225 46.46 -3.73 29.08
N VAL A 226 46.59 -4.15 27.81
CA VAL A 226 45.67 -5.08 27.13
C VAL A 226 46.35 -6.29 26.48
N VAL A 227 47.64 -6.20 26.14
CA VAL A 227 48.34 -7.12 25.22
C VAL A 227 48.14 -8.61 25.52
N GLU A 228 48.27 -9.03 26.79
CA GLU A 228 48.21 -10.45 27.20
C GLU A 228 46.86 -11.13 26.90
N TRP A 229 45.75 -10.39 27.01
CA TRP A 229 44.40 -10.95 27.05
C TRP A 229 43.49 -10.50 25.90
N PHE A 230 43.93 -9.55 25.09
CA PHE A 230 43.07 -8.84 24.14
C PHE A 230 42.37 -9.73 23.10
N TYR A 231 43.00 -10.82 22.66
CA TYR A 231 42.46 -11.75 21.65
C TYR A 231 41.85 -13.04 22.23
N GLU A 232 41.73 -13.17 23.56
CA GLU A 232 40.98 -14.27 24.19
C GLU A 232 39.51 -14.32 23.73
N HIS A 233 38.91 -15.52 23.76
CA HIS A 233 37.49 -15.69 23.44
C HIS A 233 36.55 -14.96 24.44
N GLN A 234 36.86 -15.06 25.74
CA GLN A 234 36.15 -14.37 26.82
C GLN A 234 37.19 -13.70 27.72
N PRO A 235 37.71 -12.51 27.34
CA PRO A 235 38.87 -11.93 27.99
C PRO A 235 38.77 -11.77 29.50
N LEU A 236 39.84 -12.13 30.22
CA LEU A 236 39.96 -12.01 31.68
C LEU A 236 38.90 -12.80 32.47
N LYS A 237 38.22 -13.78 31.86
CA LYS A 237 37.07 -14.53 32.42
C LYS A 237 37.29 -15.07 33.84
N ASP A 238 38.49 -15.57 34.09
CA ASP A 238 38.86 -16.26 35.32
C ASP A 238 39.58 -15.32 36.31
N ASN A 239 39.76 -14.04 35.96
CA ASN A 239 40.32 -13.01 36.82
C ASN A 239 39.19 -12.27 37.60
N PRO A 240 39.02 -12.50 38.91
CA PRO A 240 37.92 -11.96 39.69
C PRO A 240 38.01 -10.44 39.95
N LYS A 241 39.18 -9.81 39.69
CA LYS A 241 39.39 -8.36 39.86
C LYS A 241 38.65 -7.55 38.79
N PHE A 242 38.58 -8.08 37.57
CA PHE A 242 38.03 -7.36 36.41
C PHE A 242 36.64 -7.83 35.99
N VAL A 243 36.29 -9.11 36.24
CA VAL A 243 34.95 -9.66 35.93
C VAL A 243 34.41 -10.51 37.07
N ASN A 244 33.09 -10.70 37.12
CA ASN A 244 32.43 -11.43 38.22
C ASN A 244 32.60 -12.98 38.17
N GLY A 245 33.69 -13.48 37.60
CA GLY A 245 33.95 -14.90 37.31
C GLY A 245 33.13 -15.46 36.13
N THR A 246 33.28 -16.77 35.91
CA THR A 246 32.88 -17.56 34.72
C THR A 246 31.48 -17.34 34.13
N THR A 247 30.54 -16.76 34.88
CA THR A 247 29.21 -16.36 34.35
C THR A 247 29.24 -15.14 33.44
N TYR A 248 30.34 -14.37 33.48
CA TYR A 248 30.75 -13.31 32.56
C TYR A 248 29.69 -12.22 32.34
N ARG A 249 29.25 -11.55 33.42
CA ARG A 249 28.08 -10.63 33.44
C ARG A 249 28.36 -9.17 33.72
N ARG A 250 29.36 -8.86 34.53
CA ARG A 250 29.81 -7.53 34.94
C ARG A 250 31.30 -7.44 34.69
N TRP A 251 31.74 -6.27 34.25
CA TRP A 251 33.14 -5.93 34.03
C TRP A 251 33.47 -4.59 34.70
N GLN A 252 34.70 -4.45 35.17
CA GLN A 252 35.24 -3.28 35.85
C GLN A 252 36.70 -3.14 35.41
N PHE A 253 37.10 -1.98 34.90
CA PHE A 253 38.45 -1.75 34.34
C PHE A 253 39.11 -0.50 34.95
N THR A 254 40.43 -0.43 34.82
CA THR A 254 41.23 0.77 35.15
C THR A 254 41.13 1.82 34.04
N LEU A 255 41.64 3.03 34.29
CA LEU A 255 41.69 4.07 33.25
C LEU A 255 42.66 3.73 32.09
N PRO A 256 43.90 3.23 32.31
CA PRO A 256 44.78 2.76 31.23
C PRO A 256 44.12 1.76 30.29
N MET A 257 43.48 0.71 30.83
CA MET A 257 42.76 -0.27 30.01
C MET A 257 41.69 0.39 29.14
N MET A 258 41.02 1.44 29.64
CA MET A 258 39.97 2.14 28.90
C MET A 258 40.53 3.10 27.84
N SER A 259 41.66 3.78 28.08
CA SER A 259 42.30 4.65 27.08
C SER A 259 42.93 3.83 25.96
N THR A 260 43.66 2.77 26.27
CA THR A 260 44.20 1.82 25.28
C THR A 260 43.08 1.23 24.41
N LEU A 261 41.99 0.70 25.02
CA LEU A 261 40.84 0.19 24.27
C LEU A 261 40.11 1.26 23.44
N TYR A 262 40.07 2.52 23.88
CA TYR A 262 39.48 3.63 23.14
C TYR A 262 40.32 3.96 21.90
N ARG A 263 41.65 4.08 22.06
CA ARG A 263 42.64 4.30 21.00
C ARG A 263 42.51 3.26 19.88
N LEU A 264 42.56 1.97 20.24
CA LEU A 264 42.40 0.83 19.32
C LEU A 264 41.03 0.80 18.60
N ALA A 265 40.00 1.43 19.16
CA ALA A 265 38.66 1.48 18.59
C ALA A 265 38.43 2.64 17.60
N ASN A 266 39.28 3.69 17.59
CA ASN A 266 39.01 4.98 16.94
C ASN A 266 38.51 4.89 15.49
N GLN A 267 39.06 3.98 14.67
CA GLN A 267 38.65 3.76 13.27
C GLN A 267 37.14 3.47 13.07
N LEU A 268 36.47 2.91 14.09
CA LEU A 268 35.05 2.60 14.06
C LEU A 268 34.15 3.65 14.73
N LEU A 269 34.73 4.57 15.50
CA LEU A 269 34.00 5.53 16.32
C LEU A 269 33.54 6.75 15.51
N THR A 270 33.12 7.79 16.23
CA THR A 270 32.70 9.08 15.71
C THR A 270 33.45 10.14 16.47
N ASP A 271 33.90 11.17 15.76
CA ASP A 271 34.73 12.25 16.32
C ASP A 271 33.87 13.34 16.99
N LEU A 272 32.54 13.21 16.88
CA LEU A 272 31.54 14.11 17.45
C LEU A 272 31.48 13.98 18.98
N VAL A 273 31.92 15.04 19.68
CA VAL A 273 31.79 15.20 21.14
C VAL A 273 30.41 15.71 21.58
N ASP A 274 29.68 16.40 20.68
CA ASP A 274 28.41 17.08 20.97
C ASP A 274 27.22 16.47 20.20
N PHE A 275 26.05 16.47 20.82
CA PHE A 275 24.79 16.07 20.21
C PHE A 275 24.17 17.13 19.30
N ASN A 276 24.59 18.40 19.37
CA ASN A 276 24.12 19.49 18.51
C ASN A 276 24.23 19.19 17.00
N TYR A 277 25.22 18.38 16.58
CA TYR A 277 25.34 17.89 15.20
C TYR A 277 24.06 17.19 14.69
N PHE A 278 23.28 16.56 15.59
CA PHE A 278 22.03 15.89 15.25
C PHE A 278 20.80 16.83 15.28
N TYR A 279 20.97 18.14 15.29
CA TYR A 279 19.86 19.09 15.11
C TYR A 279 19.11 18.79 13.80
N LEU A 280 17.78 18.65 13.89
CA LEU A 280 16.90 18.13 12.84
C LEU A 280 17.24 16.72 12.28
N PHE A 281 18.28 16.05 12.77
CA PHE A 281 18.70 14.70 12.35
C PHE A 281 18.53 13.66 13.48
N ASP A 282 17.74 14.00 14.49
CA ASP A 282 17.39 13.18 15.64
C ASP A 282 16.10 12.34 15.43
N LEU A 283 15.75 11.49 16.40
CA LEU A 283 14.53 10.70 16.34
C LEU A 283 13.24 11.54 16.37
N LYS A 284 13.19 12.65 17.12
CA LYS A 284 12.02 13.52 17.23
C LYS A 284 11.73 14.21 15.89
N ALA A 285 12.74 14.83 15.30
CA ALA A 285 12.66 15.46 13.98
C ALA A 285 12.20 14.46 12.92
N PHE A 286 12.73 13.23 12.91
CA PHE A 286 12.27 12.19 11.97
C PHE A 286 10.85 11.66 12.25
N PHE A 287 10.38 11.67 13.50
CA PHE A 287 8.98 11.34 13.79
C PHE A 287 8.03 12.46 13.32
N THR A 288 8.39 13.72 13.54
CA THR A 288 7.64 14.90 13.08
C THR A 288 7.62 15.02 11.56
N SER A 289 8.78 14.87 10.91
CA SER A 289 8.90 14.72 9.45
C SER A 289 7.97 13.63 8.92
N LYS A 290 7.90 12.47 9.59
CA LYS A 290 6.94 11.42 9.21
C LYS A 290 5.48 11.86 9.39
N ALA A 291 5.14 12.48 10.52
CA ALA A 291 3.75 12.84 10.86
C ALA A 291 3.17 13.81 9.83
N LEU A 292 3.93 14.86 9.51
CA LEU A 292 3.59 15.92 8.56
C LEU A 292 3.73 15.53 7.07
N ASN A 293 4.10 14.28 6.77
CA ASN A 293 4.46 13.81 5.41
C ASN A 293 5.59 14.62 4.73
N MET A 294 6.50 15.18 5.54
CA MET A 294 7.63 15.98 5.08
C MET A 294 8.92 15.16 5.03
N ALA A 295 9.95 15.70 4.37
CA ALA A 295 11.24 15.03 4.22
C ALA A 295 12.42 16.02 4.34
N ILE A 296 13.26 15.79 5.34
CA ILE A 296 14.51 16.53 5.58
C ILE A 296 15.55 16.12 4.51
N PRO A 297 16.37 17.04 3.98
CA PRO A 297 17.52 16.71 3.15
C PRO A 297 18.41 15.65 3.81
N GLY A 298 18.88 14.65 3.05
CA GLY A 298 19.61 13.50 3.60
C GLY A 298 18.79 12.52 4.46
N GLY A 299 17.61 12.91 4.95
CA GLY A 299 16.76 12.13 5.85
C GLY A 299 15.84 11.09 5.17
N PRO A 300 15.13 10.28 5.97
CA PRO A 300 14.27 9.20 5.50
C PRO A 300 12.87 9.68 5.07
N LYS A 301 12.44 9.36 3.84
CA LYS A 301 11.06 9.62 3.35
C LYS A 301 10.07 8.54 3.81
N PHE A 302 8.80 8.88 4.07
CA PHE A 302 7.77 7.96 4.57
C PHE A 302 6.49 7.95 3.71
N GLU A 303 5.52 7.14 4.12
CA GLU A 303 4.13 7.26 3.68
C GLU A 303 3.39 8.30 4.55
N PRO A 304 2.42 9.05 3.99
CA PRO A 304 1.54 9.92 4.76
C PRO A 304 0.88 9.18 5.93
N LEU A 305 0.66 9.89 7.05
CA LEU A 305 0.00 9.30 8.22
C LEU A 305 -1.53 9.35 8.07
N VAL A 306 -2.05 10.51 7.72
CA VAL A 306 -3.44 10.77 7.31
C VAL A 306 -3.44 10.96 5.79
N ARG A 307 -4.51 10.53 5.11
CA ARG A 307 -4.68 10.68 3.66
C ARG A 307 -6.04 11.25 3.25
N ASP A 308 -6.97 11.36 4.19
CA ASP A 308 -8.40 11.54 3.91
C ASP A 308 -8.86 13.01 4.07
N ILE A 309 -7.95 13.91 4.45
CA ILE A 309 -8.16 15.37 4.50
C ILE A 309 -7.23 16.00 3.47
N ASN A 310 -7.77 16.35 2.31
CA ASN A 310 -7.11 17.21 1.33
C ASN A 310 -7.28 18.68 1.77
N LEU A 311 -6.22 19.28 2.32
CA LEU A 311 -6.16 20.74 2.53
C LEU A 311 -6.18 21.54 1.21
N GLN A 312 -6.12 20.85 0.06
CA GLN A 312 -6.29 21.42 -1.28
C GLN A 312 -7.77 21.58 -1.68
N ASP A 313 -8.69 20.87 -1.01
CA ASP A 313 -10.14 20.93 -1.29
C ASP A 313 -10.86 21.99 -0.41
N GLU A 314 -10.16 22.62 0.53
CA GLU A 314 -10.60 23.89 1.15
C GLU A 314 -10.77 24.96 0.05
N ASP A 315 -11.81 25.78 0.13
CA ASP A 315 -12.04 26.88 -0.82
C ASP A 315 -11.37 28.19 -0.36
N TRP A 316 -11.72 29.31 -1.01
CA TRP A 316 -11.12 30.61 -0.72
C TRP A 316 -11.66 31.17 0.60
N ASN A 317 -10.76 31.43 1.55
CA ASN A 317 -11.05 32.03 2.84
C ASN A 317 -10.12 33.23 3.02
N GLU A 318 -10.50 34.23 3.82
CA GLU A 318 -9.71 35.47 3.97
C GLU A 318 -8.26 35.25 4.45
N PHE A 319 -8.02 34.17 5.20
CA PHE A 319 -6.68 33.79 5.69
C PHE A 319 -5.79 33.08 4.65
N ASN A 320 -6.33 32.70 3.49
CA ASN A 320 -5.61 31.94 2.46
C ASN A 320 -5.54 32.67 1.09
N ASP A 321 -5.88 33.96 1.09
CA ASP A 321 -5.70 34.92 0.00
C ASP A 321 -4.22 35.30 -0.17
N ILE A 322 -3.68 35.13 -1.39
CA ILE A 322 -2.29 35.45 -1.70
C ILE A 322 -1.96 36.94 -1.53
N ASN A 323 -2.94 37.83 -1.77
CA ASN A 323 -2.76 39.28 -1.71
C ASN A 323 -2.55 39.80 -0.28
N LYS A 324 -2.92 39.01 0.73
CA LYS A 324 -2.79 39.33 2.16
C LYS A 324 -1.55 38.72 2.82
N ILE A 325 -0.73 37.96 2.08
CA ILE A 325 0.40 37.20 2.62
C ILE A 325 1.74 37.78 2.15
N ILE A 326 2.48 38.42 3.05
CA ILE A 326 3.79 39.04 2.74
C ILE A 326 4.89 37.96 2.68
N ILE A 327 5.18 37.44 1.48
CA ILE A 327 6.24 36.44 1.26
C ILE A 327 7.62 37.13 1.19
N ARG A 328 8.22 37.46 2.35
CA ARG A 328 9.62 37.95 2.41
C ARG A 328 10.67 36.85 2.34
N GLN A 329 10.37 35.67 2.86
CA GLN A 329 11.23 34.48 2.83
C GLN A 329 10.34 33.22 2.74
N PRO A 330 10.71 32.20 1.94
CA PRO A 330 9.91 31.00 1.79
C PRO A 330 9.97 30.13 3.06
N ILE A 331 8.81 29.72 3.59
CA ILE A 331 8.73 28.88 4.79
C ILE A 331 9.21 27.45 4.47
N ARG A 332 10.51 27.23 4.73
CA ARG A 332 11.22 25.98 4.50
C ARG A 332 10.68 24.80 5.31
N THR A 333 10.83 23.59 4.74
CA THR A 333 10.51 22.31 5.39
C THR A 333 11.19 22.15 6.75
N GLU A 334 12.42 22.64 6.89
CA GLU A 334 13.17 22.61 8.14
C GLU A 334 12.48 23.41 9.26
N TYR A 335 11.94 24.60 8.96
CA TYR A 335 11.18 25.42 9.92
C TYR A 335 9.91 24.70 10.37
N LYS A 336 9.23 24.02 9.43
CA LYS A 336 8.03 23.20 9.70
C LYS A 336 8.27 21.97 10.56
N ILE A 337 9.53 21.58 10.78
CA ILE A 337 9.92 20.46 11.65
C ILE A 337 10.55 20.97 12.96
N ALA A 338 11.27 22.10 12.93
CA ALA A 338 11.81 22.77 14.13
C ALA A 338 10.70 23.38 15.01
N PHE A 339 9.74 24.08 14.41
CA PHE A 339 8.63 24.75 15.09
C PHE A 339 7.28 24.23 14.56
N PRO A 340 6.95 22.95 14.82
CA PRO A 340 5.92 22.27 14.05
C PRO A 340 4.49 22.71 14.36
N TYR A 341 4.25 23.34 15.51
CA TYR A 341 2.94 23.92 15.87
C TYR A 341 2.72 25.33 15.30
N LEU A 342 3.77 26.01 14.83
CA LEU A 342 3.70 27.38 14.30
C LEU A 342 3.47 27.41 12.78
N TYR A 343 4.17 26.55 12.03
CA TYR A 343 4.19 26.60 10.56
C TYR A 343 3.37 25.50 9.85
N ASN A 344 2.50 24.78 10.58
CA ASN A 344 1.64 23.73 10.03
C ASN A 344 0.22 23.79 10.59
N ASN A 345 -0.77 23.73 9.71
CA ASN A 345 -2.15 23.41 10.08
C ASN A 345 -2.22 21.93 10.50
N LEU A 346 -3.08 21.59 11.46
CA LEU A 346 -3.39 20.22 11.88
C LEU A 346 -2.14 19.33 12.25
N PRO A 347 -1.24 19.76 13.17
CA PRO A 347 0.00 19.05 13.54
C PRO A 347 -0.20 17.78 14.39
N HIS A 348 -0.97 16.81 13.87
CA HIS A 348 -1.32 15.57 14.54
C HIS A 348 -0.13 14.61 14.72
N HIS A 349 -0.02 13.99 15.89
CA HIS A 349 1.02 12.99 16.23
C HIS A 349 2.47 13.47 16.06
N VAL A 350 2.67 14.78 16.07
CA VAL A 350 3.98 15.45 16.04
C VAL A 350 4.71 15.27 17.38
N HIS A 351 6.05 15.36 17.35
CA HIS A 351 6.89 15.37 18.53
C HIS A 351 7.76 16.64 18.58
N LEU A 352 7.84 17.27 19.76
CA LEU A 352 8.81 18.33 20.00
C LEU A 352 10.24 17.78 19.89
N THR A 353 11.08 18.50 19.15
CA THR A 353 12.52 18.30 19.02
C THR A 353 13.26 18.77 20.28
N TRP A 354 14.45 18.23 20.51
CA TRP A 354 15.40 18.90 21.41
C TRP A 354 15.93 20.16 20.71
N TYR A 355 16.07 21.27 21.45
CA TYR A 355 16.44 22.57 20.87
C TYR A 355 17.96 22.70 20.67
N HIS A 356 18.72 22.67 21.76
CA HIS A 356 20.16 22.91 21.78
C HIS A 356 20.80 22.28 23.04
N THR A 357 22.02 21.76 22.96
CA THR A 357 22.90 21.50 24.12
C THR A 357 23.94 22.62 24.24
N PRO A 358 24.46 22.94 25.44
CA PRO A 358 25.64 23.81 25.53
C PRO A 358 26.79 23.22 24.70
N ASN A 359 27.43 24.06 23.86
CA ASN A 359 28.50 23.60 22.96
C ASN A 359 29.69 23.04 23.75
N VAL A 360 30.06 21.79 23.49
CA VAL A 360 31.21 21.14 24.15
C VAL A 360 32.51 21.52 23.45
N VAL A 361 33.23 22.48 24.01
CA VAL A 361 34.54 22.97 23.52
C VAL A 361 35.71 22.15 24.09
N PHE A 362 35.68 20.82 23.88
CA PHE A 362 36.77 19.93 24.28
C PHE A 362 37.87 19.89 23.20
N ILE A 363 39.09 20.27 23.58
CA ILE A 363 40.30 20.16 22.75
C ILE A 363 40.97 18.81 23.04
N LYS A 364 41.37 18.10 21.98
CA LYS A 364 42.12 16.84 22.10
C LYS A 364 43.62 17.12 22.02
N THR A 365 44.36 16.55 22.95
CA THR A 365 45.83 16.50 22.93
C THR A 365 46.27 15.39 21.99
N GLU A 366 46.80 15.73 20.81
CA GLU A 366 47.34 14.74 19.86
C GLU A 366 48.80 14.36 20.20
N ASP A 367 49.50 15.20 20.97
CA ASP A 367 50.88 15.02 21.43
C ASP A 367 50.89 14.76 22.96
N PRO A 368 51.47 13.63 23.45
CA PRO A 368 51.53 13.30 24.86
C PRO A 368 52.68 14.00 25.63
N ASP A 369 53.65 14.60 24.95
CA ASP A 369 54.80 15.27 25.60
C ASP A 369 54.41 16.63 26.21
N LEU A 370 53.23 17.15 25.85
CA LEU A 370 52.67 18.38 26.41
C LEU A 370 51.99 18.13 27.78
N PRO A 371 52.12 19.05 28.76
CA PRO A 371 51.46 18.94 30.06
C PRO A 371 49.94 18.71 29.95
N ALA A 372 49.35 17.91 30.84
CA ALA A 372 47.91 17.60 30.77
C ALA A 372 46.98 18.83 30.94
N PHE A 373 47.51 19.94 31.47
CA PHE A 373 46.87 21.25 31.50
C PHE A 373 47.84 22.29 30.92
N TYR A 374 47.58 22.74 29.69
CA TYR A 374 48.34 23.80 29.01
C TYR A 374 47.39 24.77 28.30
N PHE A 375 47.90 25.94 27.92
CA PHE A 375 47.17 26.88 27.08
C PHE A 375 47.34 26.48 25.61
N ASP A 376 46.35 25.75 25.08
CA ASP A 376 46.40 25.25 23.71
C ASP A 376 46.28 26.38 22.66
N PRO A 377 47.02 26.34 21.52
CA PRO A 377 46.97 27.37 20.48
C PRO A 377 45.59 27.63 19.84
N LEU A 378 44.62 26.74 20.02
CA LEU A 378 43.23 26.94 19.58
C LEU A 378 42.41 27.82 20.55
N ILE A 379 42.93 28.12 21.75
CA ILE A 379 42.28 28.97 22.75
C ILE A 379 42.65 30.43 22.47
N ASN A 380 41.64 31.32 22.41
CA ASN A 380 41.88 32.75 22.26
C ASN A 380 42.58 33.32 23.51
N PRO A 381 43.72 34.04 23.38
CA PRO A 381 44.45 34.57 24.52
C PRO A 381 43.66 35.64 25.28
N ILE A 382 43.72 35.58 26.62
CA ILE A 382 43.03 36.52 27.51
C ILE A 382 43.80 37.85 27.53
N SER A 383 43.48 38.76 26.62
CA SER A 383 44.07 40.10 26.62
C SER A 383 43.42 41.00 27.68
N HIS A 384 43.88 40.91 28.93
CA HIS A 384 43.42 41.76 30.02
C HIS A 384 43.82 43.24 29.76
N ARG A 385 42.86 44.05 29.31
CA ARG A 385 43.06 45.47 28.95
C ARG A 385 42.20 46.39 29.81
N HIS A 386 42.57 46.51 31.08
CA HIS A 386 42.02 47.52 32.00
C HIS A 386 43.05 48.64 32.19
N SER A 387 42.71 49.88 31.82
CA SER A 387 43.60 51.04 31.89
C SER A 387 43.72 51.64 33.29
N VAL A 388 42.70 51.43 34.12
CA VAL A 388 42.70 51.73 35.56
C VAL A 388 42.57 50.40 36.29
N LYS A 389 43.51 50.12 37.20
CA LYS A 389 43.33 49.04 38.19
C LYS A 389 42.23 49.47 39.15
N SER A 390 41.20 48.65 39.31
CA SER A 390 40.36 48.75 40.52
C SER A 390 41.26 48.55 41.73
N GLN A 391 41.19 49.44 42.72
CA GLN A 391 41.71 49.12 44.05
C GLN A 391 40.73 48.16 44.70
N GLU A 392 41.01 46.86 44.57
CA GLU A 392 40.44 45.87 45.47
C GLU A 392 40.98 46.16 46.88
N PRO A 393 40.16 46.03 47.94
CA PRO A 393 40.59 46.32 49.31
C PRO A 393 41.51 45.21 49.81
N LEU A 394 42.78 45.33 49.45
CA LEU A 394 43.89 44.67 50.12
C LEU A 394 44.04 45.31 51.51
N PRO A 395 44.16 44.53 52.60
CA PRO A 395 44.62 45.07 53.87
C PRO A 395 46.06 45.58 53.73
N ASP A 396 46.41 46.62 54.48
CA ASP A 396 47.79 47.10 54.57
C ASP A 396 48.65 46.11 55.38
N ASP A 397 49.94 46.02 55.09
CA ASP A 397 50.89 45.06 55.69
C ASP A 397 51.09 45.24 57.22
N ASP A 398 50.46 46.25 57.84
CA ASP A 398 50.44 46.52 59.29
C ASP A 398 49.36 45.70 60.06
N GLU A 399 48.50 44.89 59.39
CA GLU A 399 47.60 43.95 60.07
C GLU A 399 48.32 42.65 60.49
N GLU A 400 48.43 42.39 61.81
CA GLU A 400 49.05 41.19 62.41
C GLU A 400 48.27 39.87 62.16
N PHE A 401 48.06 39.47 60.89
CA PHE A 401 47.41 38.21 60.53
C PHE A 401 48.36 37.20 59.86
N GLU A 402 49.06 36.41 60.68
CA GLU A 402 49.81 35.25 60.22
C GLU A 402 48.94 33.97 60.20
N LEU A 403 49.12 33.14 59.17
CA LEU A 403 48.57 31.78 59.17
C LEU A 403 49.43 30.88 60.06
N PRO A 404 48.83 30.03 60.94
CA PRO A 404 49.59 29.11 61.77
C PRO A 404 50.47 28.17 60.95
N GLU A 405 51.68 27.86 61.43
CA GLU A 405 52.72 27.09 60.72
C GLU A 405 52.27 25.70 60.20
N PHE A 406 51.21 25.12 60.77
CA PHE A 406 50.61 23.87 60.31
C PHE A 406 49.62 24.02 59.14
N VAL A 407 49.36 25.24 58.65
CA VAL A 407 48.38 25.54 57.59
C VAL A 407 49.09 25.66 56.24
N GLU A 408 49.04 24.57 55.48
CA GLU A 408 49.57 24.47 54.12
C GLU A 408 48.44 24.26 53.10
N PRO A 409 48.65 24.55 51.80
CA PRO A 409 47.69 24.20 50.74
C PRO A 409 47.36 22.69 50.77
N PHE A 410 46.07 22.35 50.87
CA PHE A 410 45.52 21.01 51.16
C PHE A 410 46.13 19.80 50.41
N LEU A 411 46.76 20.03 49.26
CA LEU A 411 47.29 19.00 48.36
C LEU A 411 48.72 19.29 47.88
N LYS A 412 49.51 20.05 48.67
CA LYS A 412 50.90 20.46 48.36
C LYS A 412 51.83 19.31 47.97
N GLU A 413 51.64 18.12 48.53
CA GLU A 413 52.44 16.92 48.23
C GLU A 413 52.08 16.24 46.90
N THR A 414 50.88 16.49 46.34
CA THR A 414 50.40 15.81 45.13
C THR A 414 50.59 16.68 43.88
N PRO A 415 51.16 16.14 42.77
CA PRO A 415 51.37 16.91 41.56
C PRO A 415 50.04 17.25 40.87
N LEU A 416 49.98 18.42 40.23
CA LEU A 416 48.80 18.93 39.53
C LEU A 416 48.29 17.98 38.43
N TYR A 417 49.18 17.22 37.80
CA TYR A 417 48.83 16.21 36.82
C TYR A 417 49.77 15.00 36.86
N THR A 418 49.37 13.96 36.13
CA THR A 418 50.11 12.72 35.88
C THR A 418 49.93 12.35 34.40
N ASP A 419 50.73 11.43 33.89
CA ASP A 419 50.65 10.86 32.53
C ASP A 419 49.26 10.28 32.19
N ASN A 420 48.51 9.89 33.22
CA ASN A 420 47.14 9.38 33.09
C ASN A 420 46.06 10.47 33.12
N THR A 421 46.39 11.72 33.47
CA THR A 421 45.41 12.82 33.62
C THR A 421 44.77 13.21 32.29
N ALA A 422 45.57 13.48 31.24
CA ALA A 422 45.06 13.84 29.91
C ALA A 422 44.18 12.72 29.33
N ASN A 423 44.65 11.48 29.42
CA ASN A 423 43.90 10.27 29.05
C ASN A 423 42.55 10.15 29.79
N GLY A 424 42.54 10.43 31.10
CA GLY A 424 41.32 10.45 31.91
C GLY A 424 40.30 11.52 31.48
N ILE A 425 40.78 12.71 31.11
CA ILE A 425 39.95 13.80 30.60
C ILE A 425 39.39 13.46 29.22
N ALA A 426 40.20 12.90 28.31
CA ALA A 426 39.75 12.45 26.99
C ALA A 426 38.66 11.36 27.06
N LEU A 427 38.77 10.44 28.02
CA LEU A 427 37.76 9.40 28.27
C LEU A 427 36.40 9.97 28.74
N LEU A 428 36.36 11.14 29.37
CA LEU A 428 35.12 11.77 29.82
C LEU A 428 34.19 12.10 28.64
N TRP A 429 34.76 12.60 27.54
CA TRP A 429 34.06 12.94 26.30
C TRP A 429 33.98 11.79 25.27
N ALA A 430 34.48 10.60 25.62
CA ALA A 430 34.48 9.46 24.71
C ALA A 430 33.07 8.87 24.47
N PRO A 431 32.74 8.37 23.26
CA PRO A 431 31.44 7.77 23.00
C PRO A 431 31.17 6.53 23.86
N ARG A 432 29.96 6.41 24.43
CA ARG A 432 29.53 5.18 25.14
C ARG A 432 29.78 3.95 24.25
N PRO A 433 30.61 2.98 24.67
CA PRO A 433 30.86 2.58 26.05
C PRO A 433 32.10 3.16 26.75
N PHE A 434 32.94 3.94 26.08
CA PHE A 434 34.30 4.23 26.57
C PHE A 434 34.35 5.19 27.77
N ASN A 435 33.36 6.08 27.91
CA ASN A 435 33.20 6.96 29.07
C ASN A 435 32.67 6.27 30.36
N LEU A 436 32.89 4.96 30.52
CA LEU A 436 32.43 4.17 31.66
C LEU A 436 33.52 3.21 32.15
N ARG A 437 33.99 3.36 33.39
CA ARG A 437 34.96 2.43 34.04
C ARG A 437 34.39 1.04 34.36
N SER A 438 33.06 0.88 34.31
CA SER A 438 32.35 -0.29 34.83
C SER A 438 31.06 -0.50 34.07
N GLY A 439 30.67 -1.75 33.86
CA GLY A 439 29.47 -2.05 33.09
C GLY A 439 28.99 -3.49 33.15
N ARG A 440 27.98 -3.76 32.32
CA ARG A 440 27.42 -5.09 32.10
C ARG A 440 27.92 -5.63 30.76
N THR A 441 28.25 -6.91 30.70
CA THR A 441 28.49 -7.56 29.40
C THR A 441 27.21 -7.54 28.57
N ARG A 442 27.39 -7.42 27.24
CA ARG A 442 26.29 -7.43 26.27
C ARG A 442 26.43 -8.67 25.40
N ARG A 443 25.37 -9.04 24.68
CA ARG A 443 25.52 -10.07 23.66
C ARG A 443 26.17 -9.46 22.43
N ALA A 444 27.09 -10.17 21.77
CA ALA A 444 27.74 -9.70 20.55
C ALA A 444 26.74 -9.14 19.51
N ILE A 445 25.59 -9.82 19.33
CA ILE A 445 24.55 -9.38 18.39
C ILE A 445 23.86 -8.05 18.77
N ASP A 446 23.87 -7.66 20.05
CA ASP A 446 23.21 -6.44 20.51
C ASP A 446 24.12 -5.19 20.37
N ILE A 447 25.40 -5.36 20.06
CA ILE A 447 26.37 -4.28 19.79
C ILE A 447 26.35 -3.91 18.30
N PRO A 448 26.02 -2.66 17.91
CA PRO A 448 25.84 -2.31 16.50
C PRO A 448 26.98 -1.41 15.99
N LEU A 449 28.16 -1.98 15.73
CA LEU A 449 29.40 -1.28 15.32
C LEU A 449 29.15 -0.06 14.40
N VAL A 450 28.57 -0.29 13.22
CA VAL A 450 28.36 0.74 12.18
C VAL A 450 27.13 1.66 12.41
N LYS A 451 26.57 1.73 13.62
CA LYS A 451 25.32 2.48 13.88
C LYS A 451 25.50 4.00 13.74
N ASN A 452 26.63 4.54 14.16
CA ASN A 452 26.83 5.99 14.18
C ASN A 452 27.06 6.53 12.76
N TRP A 453 27.82 5.81 11.92
CA TRP A 453 28.12 6.19 10.54
C TRP A 453 26.89 6.49 9.67
N TYR A 454 25.75 5.81 9.87
CA TYR A 454 24.49 6.11 9.15
C TYR A 454 23.49 6.94 9.96
N ARG A 455 23.79 7.26 11.23
CA ARG A 455 23.10 8.31 11.99
C ARG A 455 23.67 9.68 11.68
N GLU A 456 24.93 9.76 11.29
CA GLU A 456 25.56 10.95 10.73
C GLU A 456 25.02 11.26 9.31
N HIS A 457 25.25 12.48 8.83
CA HIS A 457 24.99 12.82 7.44
C HIS A 457 25.92 12.02 6.51
N CYS A 458 25.45 11.70 5.30
CA CYS A 458 26.30 11.05 4.30
C CYS A 458 27.36 12.04 3.81
N PRO A 459 28.67 11.71 3.83
CA PRO A 459 29.72 12.63 3.42
C PRO A 459 29.54 13.18 2.01
N ALA A 460 30.04 14.40 1.78
CA ALA A 460 30.04 15.04 0.46
C ALA A 460 30.77 14.18 -0.60
N GLY A 461 30.45 14.39 -1.88
CA GLY A 461 31.00 13.60 -2.99
C GLY A 461 30.50 12.14 -3.11
N GLN A 462 29.95 11.54 -2.05
CA GLN A 462 29.49 10.15 -2.07
C GLN A 462 28.37 9.91 -3.09
N PRO A 463 28.42 8.85 -3.92
CA PRO A 463 27.49 8.68 -5.03
C PRO A 463 26.07 8.32 -4.58
N VAL A 464 25.07 8.61 -5.43
CA VAL A 464 23.62 8.45 -5.15
C VAL A 464 23.27 7.10 -4.51
N LYS A 465 23.88 6.01 -5.00
CA LYS A 465 23.75 4.64 -4.46
C LYS A 465 24.00 4.55 -2.94
N VAL A 466 25.00 5.26 -2.44
CA VAL A 466 25.39 5.31 -1.02
C VAL A 466 24.43 6.23 -0.25
N ARG A 467 24.16 7.43 -0.77
CA ARG A 467 23.24 8.41 -0.16
C ARG A 467 21.84 7.81 0.08
N VAL A 468 21.34 7.04 -0.89
CA VAL A 468 20.07 6.30 -0.78
C VAL A 468 20.14 5.14 0.23
N SER A 469 21.30 4.50 0.42
CA SER A 469 21.47 3.46 1.45
C SER A 469 21.53 4.03 2.86
N TYR A 470 22.16 5.20 3.08
CA TYR A 470 22.07 5.95 4.34
C TYR A 470 20.61 6.25 4.69
N GLN A 471 19.85 6.85 3.76
CA GLN A 471 18.41 7.14 3.93
C GLN A 471 17.57 5.90 4.29
N LYS A 472 17.88 4.72 3.72
CA LYS A 472 17.18 3.47 4.06
C LYS A 472 17.56 2.94 5.44
N LEU A 473 18.82 3.03 5.85
CA LEU A 473 19.26 2.62 7.19
C LEU A 473 18.66 3.53 8.27
N LEU A 474 18.64 4.84 8.04
CA LEU A 474 17.87 5.82 8.84
C LEU A 474 16.38 5.43 8.89
N LYS A 475 15.74 5.17 7.74
CA LYS A 475 14.33 4.74 7.68
C LYS A 475 14.08 3.47 8.50
N TYR A 476 15.00 2.50 8.51
CA TYR A 476 14.90 1.31 9.35
C TYR A 476 15.12 1.61 10.84
N TYR A 477 16.06 2.48 11.20
CA TYR A 477 16.30 2.93 12.57
C TYR A 477 15.08 3.66 13.16
N VAL A 478 14.56 4.67 12.45
CA VAL A 478 13.36 5.43 12.85
C VAL A 478 12.13 4.52 12.96
N LEU A 479 11.90 3.61 12.02
CA LEU A 479 10.78 2.66 12.11
C LEU A 479 10.91 1.67 13.27
N ASN A 480 12.12 1.26 13.66
CA ASN A 480 12.33 0.42 14.83
C ASN A 480 12.03 1.20 16.13
N ALA A 481 12.41 2.49 16.20
CA ALA A 481 12.16 3.35 17.34
C ALA A 481 10.67 3.72 17.49
N LEU A 482 10.03 4.22 16.42
CA LEU A 482 8.62 4.63 16.40
C LEU A 482 7.65 3.48 16.73
N LYS A 483 7.98 2.26 16.29
CA LYS A 483 7.19 1.04 16.56
C LYS A 483 7.69 0.26 17.79
N HIS A 484 8.57 0.85 18.60
CA HIS A 484 8.93 0.28 19.89
C HIS A 484 7.70 0.23 20.82
N ARG A 485 7.62 -0.83 21.60
CA ARG A 485 6.69 -0.97 22.73
C ARG A 485 7.46 -1.64 23.86
N PRO A 486 7.36 -1.17 25.11
CA PRO A 486 8.03 -1.79 26.24
C PRO A 486 7.74 -3.30 26.29
N PRO A 487 8.75 -4.16 26.50
CA PRO A 487 8.54 -5.60 26.63
C PRO A 487 7.58 -5.89 27.80
N LYS A 488 6.39 -6.42 27.51
CA LYS A 488 5.45 -6.85 28.55
C LYS A 488 6.12 -7.89 29.45
N ALA A 489 5.87 -7.82 30.76
CA ALA A 489 6.29 -8.87 31.69
C ALA A 489 5.69 -10.23 31.28
N GLN A 490 6.49 -11.29 31.32
CA GLN A 490 6.12 -12.65 30.89
C GLN A 490 6.81 -13.70 31.78
N LYS A 491 6.15 -14.84 32.02
CA LYS A 491 6.77 -15.99 32.72
C LYS A 491 7.95 -16.51 31.89
N LYS A 492 9.17 -16.44 32.43
CA LYS A 492 10.41 -16.88 31.76
C LYS A 492 10.32 -18.38 31.43
N ARG A 493 10.46 -18.75 30.15
CA ARG A 493 10.46 -20.15 29.67
C ARG A 493 11.85 -20.52 29.18
N TYR A 494 12.55 -21.40 29.91
CA TYR A 494 13.94 -21.77 29.60
C TYR A 494 14.02 -23.12 28.87
N LEU A 495 13.78 -23.13 27.55
CA LEU A 495 13.67 -24.35 26.74
C LEU A 495 14.79 -25.37 26.98
N PHE A 496 16.06 -24.93 26.92
CA PHE A 496 17.21 -25.83 27.09
C PHE A 496 17.43 -26.31 28.52
N ARG A 497 17.00 -25.56 29.55
CA ARG A 497 16.98 -26.06 30.94
C ARG A 497 15.94 -27.17 31.09
N SER A 498 14.75 -26.99 30.50
CA SER A 498 13.73 -28.04 30.45
C SER A 498 14.20 -29.26 29.66
N PHE A 499 15.01 -29.11 28.61
CA PHE A 499 15.60 -30.24 27.88
C PHE A 499 16.69 -30.95 28.69
N LYS A 500 17.71 -30.24 29.25
CA LYS A 500 18.80 -30.86 30.06
C LYS A 500 18.25 -31.63 31.27
N ALA A 501 17.15 -31.16 31.87
CA ALA A 501 16.45 -31.86 32.95
C ALA A 501 15.80 -33.20 32.56
N THR A 502 15.55 -33.47 31.27
CA THR A 502 15.04 -34.78 30.83
C THR A 502 16.17 -35.81 30.67
N LYS A 503 15.86 -37.10 30.83
CA LYS A 503 16.81 -38.20 30.55
C LYS A 503 17.23 -38.33 29.07
N PHE A 504 16.58 -37.60 28.16
CA PHE A 504 16.78 -37.71 26.71
C PHE A 504 17.85 -36.78 26.14
N PHE A 505 18.33 -35.81 26.92
CA PHE A 505 19.40 -34.89 26.51
C PHE A 505 20.58 -34.98 27.47
N GLN A 506 21.79 -35.01 26.91
CA GLN A 506 23.04 -34.91 27.66
C GLN A 506 23.83 -33.67 27.21
N SER A 507 24.84 -33.35 28.00
CA SER A 507 25.64 -32.13 27.91
C SER A 507 27.09 -32.51 27.61
N THR A 508 27.86 -31.68 26.90
CA THR A 508 29.29 -31.85 26.60
C THR A 508 29.87 -30.52 26.10
N LYS A 509 31.18 -30.46 25.81
CA LYS A 509 31.88 -29.32 25.21
C LYS A 509 32.52 -29.78 23.89
N LEU A 510 32.28 -29.09 22.78
CA LEU A 510 32.81 -29.43 21.44
C LEU A 510 33.25 -28.17 20.69
N ASP A 511 34.21 -28.29 19.78
CA ASP A 511 34.51 -27.26 18.80
C ASP A 511 33.25 -26.92 17.96
N TRP A 512 33.04 -25.63 17.73
CA TRP A 512 31.95 -25.10 16.93
C TRP A 512 31.87 -25.71 15.52
N VAL A 513 33.00 -26.06 14.89
CA VAL A 513 33.01 -26.66 13.54
C VAL A 513 32.45 -28.09 13.57
N GLU A 514 32.80 -28.90 14.59
CA GLU A 514 32.18 -30.22 14.79
C GLU A 514 30.66 -30.09 14.94
N VAL A 515 30.19 -29.16 15.78
CA VAL A 515 28.76 -28.93 15.98
C VAL A 515 28.08 -28.43 14.70
N GLY A 516 28.77 -27.62 13.90
CA GLY A 516 28.30 -27.16 12.59
C GLY A 516 28.06 -28.31 11.63
N LEU A 517 29.02 -29.23 11.52
CA LEU A 517 28.92 -30.44 10.71
C LEU A 517 27.81 -31.37 11.22
N GLN A 518 27.73 -31.61 12.54
CA GLN A 518 26.64 -32.38 13.16
C GLN A 518 25.25 -31.80 12.80
N VAL A 519 25.04 -30.48 12.96
CA VAL A 519 23.77 -29.81 12.66
C VAL A 519 23.41 -29.89 11.17
N CYS A 520 24.40 -29.81 10.27
CA CYS A 520 24.16 -29.96 8.84
C CYS A 520 23.79 -31.41 8.47
N ARG A 521 24.52 -32.41 8.98
CA ARG A 521 24.24 -33.85 8.80
C ARG A 521 22.86 -34.23 9.37
N GLN A 522 22.55 -33.77 10.58
CA GLN A 522 21.21 -33.90 11.20
C GLN A 522 20.11 -33.27 10.35
N GLY A 523 20.29 -32.02 9.89
CA GLY A 523 19.32 -31.30 9.07
C GLY A 523 19.04 -31.97 7.71
N TYR A 524 20.08 -32.50 7.07
CA TYR A 524 19.99 -33.32 5.86
C TYR A 524 19.16 -34.59 6.12
N ASN A 525 19.57 -35.39 7.11
CA ASN A 525 18.89 -36.65 7.48
C ASN A 525 17.40 -36.43 7.80
N MET A 526 17.05 -35.37 8.55
CA MET A 526 15.66 -35.04 8.86
C MET A 526 14.80 -34.74 7.63
N LEU A 527 15.35 -33.96 6.68
CA LEU A 527 14.62 -33.62 5.45
C LEU A 527 14.53 -34.82 4.51
N ASN A 528 15.57 -35.64 4.40
CA ASN A 528 15.56 -36.84 3.56
C ASN A 528 14.63 -37.92 4.13
N LEU A 529 14.67 -38.18 5.45
CA LEU A 529 13.68 -39.03 6.13
C LEU A 529 12.23 -38.57 5.87
N LEU A 530 11.97 -37.27 5.70
CA LEU A 530 10.64 -36.75 5.39
C LEU A 530 10.25 -36.90 3.89
N ILE A 531 11.23 -36.99 2.99
CA ILE A 531 11.02 -37.39 1.59
C ILE A 531 10.66 -38.88 1.54
N HIS A 532 11.49 -39.74 2.15
CA HIS A 532 11.27 -41.18 2.21
C HIS A 532 9.98 -41.57 2.95
N ARG A 533 9.66 -40.94 4.10
CA ARG A 533 8.41 -41.17 4.86
C ARG A 533 7.13 -40.83 4.09
N LYS A 534 7.25 -40.09 2.98
CA LYS A 534 6.14 -39.79 2.05
C LYS A 534 6.15 -40.66 0.78
N ASN A 535 7.10 -41.60 0.67
CA ASN A 535 7.36 -42.46 -0.48
C ASN A 535 7.51 -41.62 -1.77
N LEU A 536 8.56 -40.81 -1.82
CA LEU A 536 8.86 -39.84 -2.89
C LEU A 536 10.22 -40.14 -3.55
N ASN A 537 10.54 -41.41 -3.77
CA ASN A 537 11.85 -41.93 -4.18
C ASN A 537 12.39 -41.37 -5.53
N TYR A 538 11.56 -40.66 -6.29
CA TYR A 538 11.91 -39.94 -7.52
C TYR A 538 12.35 -38.48 -7.28
N LEU A 539 12.46 -38.06 -6.01
CA LEU A 539 13.14 -36.83 -5.61
C LEU A 539 14.42 -37.19 -4.87
N HIS A 540 15.53 -36.58 -5.27
CA HIS A 540 16.78 -36.57 -4.54
C HIS A 540 16.93 -35.21 -3.82
N LEU A 541 17.51 -35.24 -2.62
CA LEU A 541 17.98 -34.07 -1.89
C LEU A 541 19.49 -34.23 -1.80
N ASP A 542 20.25 -33.30 -2.37
CA ASP A 542 21.71 -33.34 -2.31
C ASP A 542 22.25 -32.70 -1.02
N TYR A 543 23.56 -32.80 -0.77
CA TYR A 543 24.17 -32.34 0.48
C TYR A 543 24.24 -30.82 0.59
N ASN A 544 24.28 -30.10 -0.54
CA ASN A 544 24.05 -28.65 -0.59
C ASN A 544 22.57 -28.26 -0.49
N PHE A 545 21.68 -29.22 -0.27
CA PHE A 545 20.23 -29.09 -0.10
C PHE A 545 19.44 -28.69 -1.37
N ASN A 546 19.91 -28.93 -2.61
CA ASN A 546 19.02 -28.85 -3.78
C ASN A 546 18.05 -30.03 -3.76
N LEU A 547 16.78 -29.78 -4.12
CA LEU A 547 15.77 -30.83 -4.27
C LEU A 547 15.57 -31.07 -5.77
N LYS A 548 16.30 -32.05 -6.31
CA LYS A 548 16.38 -32.39 -7.73
C LYS A 548 15.39 -33.55 -8.02
N PRO A 549 14.59 -33.51 -9.10
CA PRO A 549 13.83 -34.69 -9.54
C PRO A 549 14.78 -35.65 -10.28
N VAL A 550 14.77 -36.94 -9.90
CA VAL A 550 15.64 -37.98 -10.50
C VAL A 550 15.21 -38.33 -11.93
N LYS A 551 13.92 -38.09 -12.25
CA LYS A 551 13.31 -38.31 -13.57
C LYS A 551 12.23 -37.26 -13.84
N THR A 552 11.80 -37.14 -15.09
CA THR A 552 10.60 -36.37 -15.44
C THR A 552 9.37 -36.91 -14.69
N LEU A 553 8.70 -36.06 -13.91
CA LEU A 553 7.62 -36.47 -13.02
C LEU A 553 6.24 -36.43 -13.70
N THR A 554 5.49 -37.51 -13.59
CA THR A 554 4.08 -37.57 -14.00
C THR A 554 3.24 -36.53 -13.25
N THR A 555 2.06 -36.18 -13.78
CA THR A 555 1.16 -35.23 -13.11
C THR A 555 0.70 -35.71 -11.73
N LYS A 556 0.62 -37.02 -11.50
CA LYS A 556 0.29 -37.67 -10.22
C LYS A 556 1.45 -37.53 -9.22
N GLU A 557 2.67 -37.85 -9.64
CA GLU A 557 3.88 -37.66 -8.82
C GLU A 557 4.09 -36.18 -8.48
N ARG A 558 4.04 -35.28 -9.47
CA ARG A 558 4.17 -33.82 -9.31
C ARG A 558 3.13 -33.21 -8.37
N LYS A 559 1.90 -33.75 -8.32
CA LYS A 559 0.86 -33.37 -7.35
C LYS A 559 1.18 -33.88 -5.93
N LYS A 560 1.70 -35.10 -5.80
CA LYS A 560 2.05 -35.73 -4.50
C LYS A 560 3.32 -35.10 -3.87
N SER A 561 4.29 -34.76 -4.70
CA SER A 561 5.63 -34.33 -4.29
C SER A 561 5.77 -32.83 -4.03
N ARG A 562 4.79 -32.01 -4.44
CA ARG A 562 4.75 -30.56 -4.22
C ARG A 562 4.76 -30.22 -2.72
N PHE A 563 5.95 -30.00 -2.18
CA PHE A 563 6.15 -29.51 -0.82
C PHE A 563 5.69 -28.04 -0.69
N GLY A 564 5.46 -27.62 0.55
CA GLY A 564 5.07 -26.25 0.89
C GLY A 564 6.20 -25.48 1.57
N ASN A 565 5.96 -24.18 1.80
CA ASN A 565 6.97 -23.23 2.30
C ASN A 565 7.64 -23.68 3.62
N ALA A 566 6.98 -24.48 4.45
CA ALA A 566 7.57 -25.04 5.67
C ALA A 566 8.85 -25.86 5.40
N PHE A 567 8.78 -26.79 4.45
CA PHE A 567 9.91 -27.65 4.05
C PHE A 567 10.99 -26.82 3.36
N HIS A 568 10.60 -26.09 2.30
CA HIS A 568 11.58 -25.35 1.49
C HIS A 568 12.25 -24.21 2.24
N LEU A 569 11.57 -23.50 3.16
CA LEU A 569 12.21 -22.45 3.95
C LEU A 569 13.16 -23.05 5.01
N CYS A 570 12.85 -24.21 5.58
CA CYS A 570 13.78 -24.91 6.47
C CYS A 570 15.02 -25.42 5.73
N ARG A 571 14.83 -26.03 4.55
CA ARG A 571 15.90 -26.43 3.61
C ARG A 571 16.83 -25.26 3.24
N GLU A 572 16.27 -24.11 2.92
CA GLU A 572 17.05 -22.92 2.51
C GLU A 572 17.72 -22.21 3.71
N VAL A 573 17.19 -22.36 4.94
CA VAL A 573 17.91 -22.00 6.18
C VAL A 573 19.10 -22.93 6.42
N LEU A 574 18.92 -24.24 6.21
CA LEU A 574 20.00 -25.23 6.35
C LEU A 574 21.11 -25.07 5.30
N ARG A 575 20.76 -24.70 4.06
CA ARG A 575 21.74 -24.25 3.06
C ARG A 575 22.55 -23.05 3.54
N LEU A 576 21.91 -22.05 4.14
CA LEU A 576 22.62 -20.88 4.65
C LEU A 576 23.59 -21.24 5.79
N SER A 577 23.22 -22.15 6.69
CA SER A 577 24.15 -22.64 7.71
C SER A 577 25.26 -23.50 7.13
N LYS A 578 24.98 -24.39 6.15
CA LYS A 578 26.01 -25.20 5.50
C LYS A 578 27.05 -24.31 4.80
N LEU A 579 26.64 -23.32 4.00
CA LEU A 579 27.57 -22.37 3.37
C LEU A 579 28.51 -21.67 4.37
N VAL A 580 28.02 -21.34 5.58
CA VAL A 580 28.83 -20.74 6.64
C VAL A 580 29.77 -21.76 7.28
N VAL A 581 29.27 -22.93 7.67
CA VAL A 581 30.07 -24.02 8.28
C VAL A 581 31.15 -24.49 7.32
N ASP A 582 30.81 -24.80 6.07
CA ASP A 582 31.73 -25.21 5.01
C ASP A 582 32.87 -24.21 4.80
N SER A 583 32.62 -22.91 5.02
CA SER A 583 33.66 -21.87 4.93
C SER A 583 34.67 -21.99 6.08
N HIS A 584 34.21 -22.20 7.31
CA HIS A 584 35.10 -22.49 8.44
C HIS A 584 35.82 -23.83 8.31
N VAL A 585 35.18 -24.86 7.72
CA VAL A 585 35.83 -26.14 7.42
C VAL A 585 36.97 -25.95 6.43
N GLN A 586 36.77 -25.22 5.33
CA GLN A 586 37.82 -24.95 4.34
C GLN A 586 39.01 -24.15 4.91
N TYR A 587 38.78 -23.29 5.91
CA TYR A 587 39.85 -22.64 6.68
C TYR A 587 40.59 -23.63 7.59
N ARG A 588 39.86 -24.47 8.34
CA ARG A 588 40.44 -25.48 9.23
C ARG A 588 41.15 -26.65 8.51
N LEU A 589 40.88 -26.85 7.22
CA LEU A 589 41.58 -27.80 6.35
C LEU A 589 42.84 -27.21 5.67
N GLY A 590 43.20 -25.96 5.95
CA GLY A 590 44.36 -25.29 5.33
C GLY A 590 44.13 -24.71 3.93
N ASN A 591 42.97 -24.91 3.31
CA ASN A 591 42.72 -24.53 1.91
C ASN A 591 42.44 -23.03 1.69
N VAL A 592 42.13 -22.28 2.76
CA VAL A 592 41.67 -20.88 2.70
C VAL A 592 42.19 -20.12 3.93
N ASP A 593 42.79 -18.94 3.75
CA ASP A 593 43.28 -18.13 4.88
C ASP A 593 42.17 -17.38 5.64
N ALA A 594 42.50 -16.85 6.83
CA ALA A 594 41.56 -16.16 7.72
C ALA A 594 40.92 -14.89 7.09
N PHE A 595 41.65 -14.16 6.24
CA PHE A 595 41.13 -12.98 5.54
C PHE A 595 40.15 -13.37 4.44
N GLN A 596 40.44 -14.44 3.69
CA GLN A 596 39.56 -15.02 2.67
C GLN A 596 38.30 -15.62 3.30
N LEU A 597 38.40 -16.28 4.45
CA LEU A 597 37.26 -16.70 5.27
C LEU A 597 36.40 -15.49 5.65
N ALA A 598 37.01 -14.40 6.16
CA ALA A 598 36.26 -13.22 6.58
C ALA A 598 35.54 -12.52 5.40
N ASP A 599 36.21 -12.33 4.25
CA ASP A 599 35.58 -11.80 3.03
C ASP A 599 34.51 -12.76 2.46
N GLY A 600 34.71 -14.07 2.61
CA GLY A 600 33.74 -15.10 2.29
C GLY A 600 32.47 -15.02 3.13
N LEU A 601 32.60 -14.91 4.45
CA LEU A 601 31.48 -14.71 5.40
C LEU A 601 30.73 -13.40 5.10
N GLN A 602 31.46 -12.30 4.82
CA GLN A 602 30.85 -11.04 4.38
C GLN A 602 30.06 -11.25 3.08
N TYR A 603 30.65 -11.95 2.11
CA TYR A 603 30.00 -12.23 0.84
C TYR A 603 28.71 -13.03 1.05
N ILE A 604 28.74 -14.11 1.85
CA ILE A 604 27.55 -14.90 2.21
C ILE A 604 26.46 -13.99 2.79
N PHE A 605 26.73 -13.28 3.89
CA PHE A 605 25.69 -12.50 4.57
C PHE A 605 25.19 -11.31 3.73
N ALA A 606 26.00 -10.77 2.81
CA ALA A 606 25.57 -9.76 1.86
C ALA A 606 24.90 -10.32 0.59
N HIS A 607 25.07 -11.61 0.26
CA HIS A 607 24.57 -12.26 -0.98
C HIS A 607 23.68 -13.49 -0.77
N VAL A 608 23.13 -13.72 0.44
CA VAL A 608 22.14 -14.78 0.73
C VAL A 608 21.00 -14.89 -0.30
N GLY A 609 20.50 -13.76 -0.83
CA GLY A 609 19.45 -13.75 -1.86
C GLY A 609 19.87 -14.24 -3.25
N GLN A 610 21.15 -14.53 -3.45
CA GLN A 610 21.77 -15.07 -4.67
C GLN A 610 22.28 -16.50 -4.43
N LEU A 611 22.90 -16.77 -3.27
CA LEU A 611 23.40 -18.09 -2.88
C LEU A 611 22.30 -19.05 -2.39
N THR A 612 21.13 -18.52 -2.02
CA THR A 612 19.95 -19.28 -1.61
C THR A 612 18.72 -18.82 -2.39
N GLY A 613 17.64 -19.60 -2.30
CA GLY A 613 16.32 -19.25 -2.80
C GLY A 613 15.31 -18.83 -1.73
N MET A 614 15.73 -18.51 -0.50
CA MET A 614 14.83 -18.27 0.65
C MET A 614 13.68 -17.29 0.36
N TYR A 615 13.94 -16.24 -0.42
CA TYR A 615 12.96 -15.20 -0.77
C TYR A 615 11.75 -15.74 -1.54
N ARG A 616 11.92 -16.84 -2.32
CA ARG A 616 10.83 -17.50 -3.06
C ARG A 616 9.76 -18.07 -2.11
N TYR A 617 10.18 -18.58 -0.96
CA TYR A 617 9.31 -19.22 0.03
C TYR A 617 8.86 -18.25 1.15
N LYS A 618 9.54 -17.10 1.29
CA LYS A 618 9.12 -16.00 2.17
C LYS A 618 9.61 -14.63 1.67
N TYR A 619 8.85 -14.02 0.74
CA TYR A 619 9.24 -12.76 0.10
C TYR A 619 9.47 -11.56 1.05
N LYS A 620 8.89 -11.56 2.26
CA LYS A 620 9.16 -10.52 3.29
C LYS A 620 10.66 -10.42 3.68
N LEU A 621 11.46 -11.46 3.38
CA LEU A 621 12.92 -11.48 3.51
C LEU A 621 13.62 -10.41 2.65
N MET A 622 12.97 -9.87 1.62
CA MET A 622 13.51 -8.74 0.85
C MET A 622 13.77 -7.49 1.71
N ARG A 623 13.25 -7.39 2.96
CA ARG A 623 13.70 -6.38 3.93
C ARG A 623 15.15 -6.63 4.36
N GLN A 624 15.49 -7.85 4.78
CA GLN A 624 16.84 -8.26 5.17
C GLN A 624 17.81 -8.12 4.00
N ILE A 625 17.49 -8.68 2.84
CA ILE A 625 18.39 -8.66 1.67
C ILE A 625 18.75 -7.23 1.26
N ARG A 626 17.77 -6.31 1.22
CA ARG A 626 18.04 -4.89 0.96
C ARG A 626 18.89 -4.25 2.05
N MET A 627 18.54 -4.45 3.33
CA MET A 627 19.34 -3.95 4.46
C MET A 627 20.80 -4.43 4.42
N CYS A 628 21.08 -5.68 4.04
CA CYS A 628 22.45 -6.17 3.88
C CYS A 628 23.17 -5.55 2.67
N LYS A 629 22.48 -5.24 1.56
CA LYS A 629 23.08 -4.46 0.47
C LYS A 629 23.35 -3.01 0.88
N ASP A 630 22.44 -2.38 1.62
CA ASP A 630 22.60 -1.02 2.13
C ASP A 630 23.78 -0.92 3.14
N LEU A 631 23.91 -1.91 4.04
CA LEU A 631 25.09 -2.07 4.91
C LEU A 631 26.37 -2.34 4.11
N LYS A 632 26.32 -3.15 3.04
CA LYS A 632 27.48 -3.35 2.16
C LYS A 632 27.93 -2.04 1.52
N HIS A 633 27.01 -1.19 1.07
CA HIS A 633 27.35 0.12 0.52
C HIS A 633 27.99 1.04 1.57
N LEU A 634 27.40 1.09 2.77
CA LEU A 634 27.95 1.86 3.90
C LEU A 634 29.39 1.44 4.23
N VAL A 635 29.62 0.15 4.44
CA VAL A 635 30.94 -0.40 4.79
C VAL A 635 31.94 -0.20 3.66
N TYR A 636 31.60 -0.56 2.41
CA TYR A 636 32.56 -0.57 1.31
C TYR A 636 33.04 0.85 0.93
N TYR A 637 32.25 1.89 1.16
CA TYR A 637 32.63 3.28 0.84
C TYR A 637 33.35 4.01 1.98
N ARG A 638 33.49 3.41 3.17
CA ARG A 638 34.40 3.85 4.25
C ARG A 638 35.67 2.98 4.33
N PHE A 639 35.60 1.72 3.87
CA PHE A 639 36.71 0.76 3.86
C PHE A 639 37.67 0.95 2.68
N ASN A 640 37.13 1.07 1.45
CA ASN A 640 37.89 1.24 0.21
C ASN A 640 38.17 2.73 -0.03
N THR A 641 38.95 3.33 0.87
CA THR A 641 39.25 4.77 0.92
C THR A 641 40.75 4.97 1.18
N GLY A 642 41.33 5.99 0.55
CA GLY A 642 42.79 6.16 0.49
C GLY A 642 43.43 5.09 -0.42
N PRO A 643 44.57 4.49 -0.04
CA PRO A 643 45.26 3.47 -0.84
C PRO A 643 44.45 2.18 -1.13
N VAL A 644 43.34 1.92 -0.42
CA VAL A 644 42.59 0.65 -0.52
C VAL A 644 41.65 0.66 -1.74
N GLY A 645 42.07 0.00 -2.83
CA GLY A 645 41.36 -0.04 -4.10
C GLY A 645 40.02 -0.82 -4.13
N LYS A 646 39.29 -0.69 -5.25
CA LYS A 646 38.02 -1.42 -5.49
C LYS A 646 38.30 -2.90 -5.81
N GLY A 647 37.81 -3.81 -4.98
CA GLY A 647 38.05 -5.26 -5.14
C GLY A 647 37.48 -6.10 -3.98
N PRO A 648 37.64 -7.44 -4.01
CA PRO A 648 37.45 -8.30 -2.83
C PRO A 648 38.45 -7.96 -1.70
N GLY A 649 38.35 -8.64 -0.55
CA GLY A 649 39.19 -8.41 0.62
C GLY A 649 38.56 -7.51 1.70
N CYS A 650 37.23 -7.57 1.88
CA CYS A 650 36.51 -6.75 2.86
C CYS A 650 35.82 -7.64 3.91
N GLY A 651 36.59 -8.19 4.86
CA GLY A 651 36.12 -9.20 5.82
C GLY A 651 35.14 -8.76 6.92
N PHE A 652 34.65 -7.52 6.90
CA PHE A 652 33.88 -6.92 8.00
C PHE A 652 32.41 -7.42 8.08
N TRP A 653 32.20 -8.70 8.38
CA TRP A 653 30.90 -9.39 8.25
C TRP A 653 29.87 -9.14 9.36
N SER A 654 30.30 -8.63 10.53
CA SER A 654 29.44 -8.45 11.72
C SER A 654 28.10 -7.74 11.45
N PRO A 655 28.03 -6.63 10.67
CA PRO A 655 26.75 -5.98 10.37
C PRO A 655 25.75 -6.88 9.61
N GLY A 656 26.24 -7.69 8.67
CA GLY A 656 25.41 -8.61 7.88
C GLY A 656 24.92 -9.80 8.71
N TRP A 657 25.84 -10.47 9.41
CA TRP A 657 25.58 -11.57 10.34
C TRP A 657 24.44 -11.25 11.32
N ARG A 658 24.49 -10.06 11.95
CA ARG A 658 23.48 -9.59 12.90
C ARG A 658 22.08 -9.45 12.28
N VAL A 659 21.97 -9.00 11.02
CA VAL A 659 20.67 -8.90 10.32
C VAL A 659 20.04 -10.27 10.11
N TRP A 660 20.85 -11.30 9.84
CA TRP A 660 20.37 -12.67 9.68
C TRP A 660 20.00 -13.33 11.01
N LEU A 661 20.73 -13.07 12.10
CA LEU A 661 20.34 -13.55 13.44
C LEU A 661 19.06 -12.89 13.96
N PHE A 662 18.86 -11.58 13.73
CA PHE A 662 17.58 -10.93 14.05
C PHE A 662 16.42 -11.41 13.15
N PHE A 663 16.70 -11.86 11.93
CA PHE A 663 15.72 -12.62 11.14
C PHE A 663 15.43 -13.99 11.76
N MET A 664 16.46 -14.76 12.15
CA MET A 664 16.29 -16.08 12.75
C MET A 664 15.44 -16.01 14.03
N ARG A 665 15.74 -15.07 14.94
CA ARG A 665 14.92 -14.76 16.13
C ARG A 665 13.43 -14.57 15.82
N GLY A 666 13.11 -14.00 14.66
CA GLY A 666 11.73 -13.77 14.20
C GLY A 666 11.13 -14.91 13.35
N ILE A 667 11.95 -15.79 12.76
CA ILE A 667 11.48 -16.90 11.93
C ILE A 667 11.29 -18.20 12.71
N THR A 668 12.11 -18.45 13.73
CA THR A 668 12.10 -19.69 14.50
C THR A 668 10.71 -20.06 15.02
N PRO A 669 9.97 -19.22 15.78
CA PRO A 669 8.61 -19.58 16.23
C PRO A 669 7.58 -19.74 15.09
N LEU A 670 7.83 -19.17 13.91
CA LEU A 670 6.98 -19.41 12.73
C LEU A 670 7.28 -20.78 12.11
N LEU A 671 8.56 -21.13 11.97
CA LEU A 671 8.98 -22.43 11.45
C LEU A 671 8.65 -23.57 12.41
N GLU A 672 8.84 -23.41 13.73
CA GLU A 672 8.44 -24.42 14.72
C GLU A 672 6.95 -24.77 14.60
N ARG A 673 6.08 -23.78 14.42
CA ARG A 673 4.64 -23.99 14.20
C ARG A 673 4.36 -24.61 12.83
N TRP A 674 5.05 -24.18 11.78
CA TRP A 674 4.86 -24.71 10.42
C TRP A 674 5.37 -26.15 10.26
N LEU A 675 6.50 -26.49 10.87
CA LEU A 675 7.09 -27.82 10.89
C LEU A 675 6.34 -28.72 11.87
N GLY A 676 5.95 -28.23 13.04
CA GLY A 676 5.03 -28.92 13.96
C GLY A 676 3.73 -29.34 13.27
N ASN A 677 3.04 -28.40 12.61
CA ASN A 677 1.82 -28.70 11.86
C ASN A 677 2.05 -29.60 10.63
N LEU A 678 3.26 -29.59 10.05
CA LEU A 678 3.63 -30.49 8.95
C LEU A 678 3.84 -31.93 9.46
N LEU A 679 4.53 -32.09 10.59
CA LEU A 679 4.85 -33.37 11.23
C LEU A 679 3.61 -34.00 11.84
N ALA A 680 2.84 -33.25 12.63
CA ALA A 680 1.54 -33.69 13.17
C ALA A 680 0.66 -34.26 12.05
N ARG A 681 0.44 -33.48 10.98
CA ARG A 681 -0.33 -33.92 9.79
C ARG A 681 0.30 -35.09 9.00
N GLN A 682 1.56 -35.42 9.24
CA GLN A 682 2.27 -36.54 8.60
C GLN A 682 2.27 -37.82 9.46
N PHE A 683 1.97 -37.71 10.77
CA PHE A 683 1.82 -38.83 11.71
C PHE A 683 0.35 -39.11 12.07
N GLU A 684 -0.45 -38.08 12.31
CA GLU A 684 -1.89 -38.13 12.65
C GLU A 684 -2.80 -38.11 11.40
N GLY A 685 -2.27 -37.70 10.24
CA GLY A 685 -3.04 -37.54 9.01
C GLY A 685 -3.75 -36.18 8.90
N ARG A 686 -4.87 -36.12 8.18
CA ARG A 686 -5.61 -34.85 7.95
C ARG A 686 -7.09 -35.01 8.24
N HIS A 687 -7.54 -34.34 9.31
CA HIS A 687 -8.96 -34.10 9.58
C HIS A 687 -9.69 -33.52 8.35
N SER A 688 -10.67 -34.26 7.82
CA SER A 688 -11.34 -33.96 6.54
C SER A 688 -12.41 -32.88 6.65
N LYS A 689 -13.16 -32.88 7.75
CA LYS A 689 -14.24 -31.92 8.09
C LYS A 689 -13.99 -31.12 9.38
N GLY A 690 -12.88 -31.35 10.09
CA GLY A 690 -12.64 -30.85 11.46
C GLY A 690 -12.48 -29.33 11.66
N VAL A 691 -12.58 -28.51 10.60
CA VAL A 691 -12.64 -27.05 10.69
C VAL A 691 -13.63 -26.55 9.64
N ALA A 692 -14.62 -25.75 10.05
CA ALA A 692 -15.56 -25.11 9.15
C ALA A 692 -14.84 -24.21 8.12
N LYS A 693 -15.22 -24.29 6.85
CA LYS A 693 -14.59 -23.50 5.78
C LYS A 693 -15.21 -22.11 5.75
N THR A 694 -14.43 -21.08 6.09
CA THR A 694 -14.90 -19.69 6.04
C THR A 694 -15.42 -19.27 4.66
N VAL A 695 -16.38 -18.36 4.67
CA VAL A 695 -16.97 -17.76 3.47
C VAL A 695 -15.99 -16.69 2.96
N THR A 696 -15.42 -16.93 1.78
CA THR A 696 -14.51 -15.98 1.11
C THR A 696 -15.17 -15.43 -0.15
N LYS A 697 -14.59 -14.39 -0.77
CA LYS A 697 -15.11 -13.69 -1.95
C LYS A 697 -15.72 -14.59 -3.04
N GLN A 698 -15.12 -15.76 -3.29
CA GLN A 698 -15.58 -16.74 -4.30
C GLN A 698 -16.89 -17.45 -3.93
N ARG A 699 -17.31 -17.44 -2.67
CA ARG A 699 -18.47 -18.19 -2.15
C ARG A 699 -19.62 -17.31 -1.64
N VAL A 700 -19.45 -15.99 -1.60
CA VAL A 700 -20.46 -15.07 -1.02
C VAL A 700 -21.84 -15.28 -1.66
N GLU A 701 -21.91 -15.28 -3.00
CA GLU A 701 -23.16 -15.50 -3.73
C GLU A 701 -23.73 -16.91 -3.49
N SER A 702 -22.91 -17.96 -3.58
CA SER A 702 -23.34 -19.35 -3.38
C SER A 702 -23.77 -19.69 -1.94
N HIS A 703 -23.28 -18.93 -0.96
CA HIS A 703 -23.69 -19.07 0.44
C HIS A 703 -24.94 -18.25 0.73
N PHE A 704 -25.05 -17.03 0.19
CA PHE A 704 -26.30 -16.27 0.22
C PHE A 704 -27.46 -17.08 -0.37
N ASP A 705 -27.27 -17.73 -1.53
CA ASP A 705 -28.26 -18.62 -2.12
C ASP A 705 -28.53 -19.91 -1.31
N LEU A 706 -27.61 -20.33 -0.44
CA LEU A 706 -27.79 -21.47 0.46
C LEU A 706 -28.63 -21.07 1.69
N GLU A 707 -28.24 -20.01 2.38
CA GLU A 707 -28.94 -19.51 3.57
C GLU A 707 -30.36 -19.01 3.20
N LEU A 708 -30.53 -18.35 2.06
CA LEU A 708 -31.84 -17.94 1.54
C LEU A 708 -32.78 -19.15 1.34
N ARG A 709 -32.25 -20.26 0.81
CA ARG A 709 -33.03 -21.49 0.62
C ARG A 709 -33.29 -22.22 1.94
N ALA A 710 -32.39 -22.12 2.91
CA ALA A 710 -32.62 -22.64 4.26
C ALA A 710 -33.74 -21.86 4.97
N ALA A 711 -33.65 -20.52 5.01
CA ALA A 711 -34.67 -19.65 5.59
C ALA A 711 -36.06 -19.92 4.97
N VAL A 712 -36.16 -19.94 3.64
CA VAL A 712 -37.42 -20.27 2.96
C VAL A 712 -37.93 -21.69 3.29
N MET A 713 -37.06 -22.68 3.55
CA MET A 713 -37.53 -24.00 4.00
C MET A 713 -38.08 -24.00 5.43
N HIS A 714 -37.58 -23.13 6.32
CA HIS A 714 -38.15 -22.95 7.66
C HIS A 714 -39.54 -22.31 7.55
N ASP A 715 -39.65 -21.15 6.91
CA ASP A 715 -40.94 -20.48 6.67
C ASP A 715 -41.97 -21.41 5.97
N ILE A 716 -41.55 -22.27 5.03
CA ILE A 716 -42.43 -23.26 4.40
C ILE A 716 -42.93 -24.33 5.39
N LEU A 717 -42.10 -24.80 6.31
CA LEU A 717 -42.49 -25.82 7.28
C LEU A 717 -43.44 -25.23 8.33
N ASP A 718 -43.13 -24.02 8.82
CA ASP A 718 -43.88 -23.35 9.87
C ASP A 718 -45.27 -22.84 9.39
N MET A 719 -45.44 -22.59 8.08
CA MET A 719 -46.72 -22.20 7.47
C MET A 719 -47.60 -23.37 7.00
N MET A 720 -47.14 -24.62 7.06
CA MET A 720 -47.92 -25.78 6.60
C MET A 720 -48.84 -26.30 7.71
N PRO A 721 -50.17 -26.36 7.52
CA PRO A 721 -51.08 -26.92 8.52
C PRO A 721 -50.84 -28.42 8.72
N GLU A 722 -51.12 -28.88 9.94
CA GLU A 722 -50.94 -30.28 10.34
C GLU A 722 -51.69 -31.22 9.39
N GLY A 723 -50.96 -32.21 8.86
CA GLY A 723 -51.46 -33.18 7.87
C GLY A 723 -50.91 -33.00 6.44
N ILE A 724 -50.34 -31.85 6.06
CA ILE A 724 -49.73 -31.71 4.73
C ILE A 724 -48.32 -32.35 4.68
N LYS A 725 -48.16 -33.35 3.81
CA LYS A 725 -46.89 -34.08 3.62
C LYS A 725 -45.77 -33.15 3.11
N GLN A 726 -44.60 -33.24 3.75
CA GLN A 726 -43.40 -32.42 3.52
C GLN A 726 -42.87 -32.38 2.07
N ASN A 727 -43.32 -33.30 1.20
CA ASN A 727 -42.84 -33.44 -0.19
C ASN A 727 -43.00 -32.16 -1.05
N LYS A 728 -43.94 -31.27 -0.74
CA LYS A 728 -44.20 -30.04 -1.53
C LYS A 728 -43.10 -28.97 -1.45
N ALA A 729 -42.23 -29.01 -0.43
CA ALA A 729 -41.22 -27.97 -0.21
C ALA A 729 -40.25 -27.78 -1.40
N ARG A 730 -39.91 -28.85 -2.12
CA ARG A 730 -39.05 -28.78 -3.32
C ARG A 730 -39.69 -27.96 -4.45
N THR A 731 -40.98 -28.11 -4.66
CA THR A 731 -41.75 -27.40 -5.71
C THR A 731 -41.85 -25.91 -5.37
N ILE A 732 -42.09 -25.56 -4.11
CA ILE A 732 -42.12 -24.15 -3.67
C ILE A 732 -40.74 -23.49 -3.88
N LEU A 733 -39.64 -24.21 -3.61
CA LEU A 733 -38.28 -23.73 -3.92
C LEU A 733 -37.98 -23.65 -5.43
N GLN A 734 -38.73 -24.33 -6.30
CA GLN A 734 -38.68 -24.13 -7.75
C GLN A 734 -39.43 -22.84 -8.11
N HIS A 735 -40.62 -22.60 -7.58
CA HIS A 735 -41.36 -21.33 -7.77
C HIS A 735 -40.57 -20.11 -7.26
N LEU A 736 -39.88 -20.19 -6.12
CA LEU A 736 -38.92 -19.17 -5.65
C LEU A 736 -37.77 -18.94 -6.64
N SER A 737 -37.30 -20.00 -7.30
CA SER A 737 -36.21 -19.91 -8.28
C SER A 737 -36.68 -19.31 -9.61
N GLU A 738 -37.95 -19.52 -9.98
CA GLU A 738 -38.56 -19.00 -11.21
C GLU A 738 -39.00 -17.55 -11.06
N SER A 739 -39.70 -17.19 -9.98
CA SER A 739 -40.05 -15.79 -9.67
C SER A 739 -38.82 -14.87 -9.64
N TRP A 740 -37.65 -15.36 -9.19
CA TRP A 740 -36.37 -14.65 -9.30
C TRP A 740 -35.86 -14.50 -10.74
N ARG A 741 -36.14 -15.45 -11.64
CA ARG A 741 -35.86 -15.31 -13.09
C ARG A 741 -36.80 -14.28 -13.71
N CYS A 742 -38.10 -14.41 -13.49
CA CYS A 742 -39.13 -13.47 -13.95
C CYS A 742 -38.82 -12.04 -13.51
N TRP A 743 -38.49 -11.82 -12.23
CA TRP A 743 -38.11 -10.49 -11.72
C TRP A 743 -36.90 -9.90 -12.46
N LYS A 744 -35.88 -10.72 -12.76
CA LYS A 744 -34.70 -10.29 -13.54
C LYS A 744 -35.00 -10.05 -15.03
N ALA A 745 -36.01 -10.70 -15.58
CA ALA A 745 -36.50 -10.55 -16.96
C ALA A 745 -37.57 -9.45 -17.09
N ASN A 746 -38.03 -8.89 -15.96
CA ASN A 746 -39.21 -8.03 -15.84
C ASN A 746 -40.54 -8.66 -16.30
N ILE A 747 -40.57 -9.99 -16.40
CA ILE A 747 -41.80 -10.73 -16.73
C ILE A 747 -42.71 -10.73 -15.47
N PRO A 748 -44.00 -10.37 -15.57
CA PRO A 748 -44.93 -10.46 -14.46
C PRO A 748 -45.10 -11.91 -14.03
N TRP A 749 -44.74 -12.22 -12.79
CA TRP A 749 -44.85 -13.58 -12.24
C TRP A 749 -46.20 -13.74 -11.53
N LYS A 750 -47.10 -14.52 -12.13
CA LYS A 750 -48.33 -14.99 -11.49
C LYS A 750 -48.51 -16.48 -11.79
N VAL A 751 -48.85 -17.26 -10.77
CA VAL A 751 -49.08 -18.72 -10.89
C VAL A 751 -50.54 -19.02 -10.53
N PRO A 752 -51.37 -19.47 -11.49
CA PRO A 752 -52.74 -19.91 -11.20
C PRO A 752 -52.76 -21.02 -10.15
N GLY A 753 -53.67 -20.92 -9.17
CA GLY A 753 -53.86 -21.94 -8.12
C GLY A 753 -52.78 -22.00 -7.03
N LEU A 754 -51.81 -21.07 -7.00
CA LEU A 754 -50.84 -21.00 -5.90
C LEU A 754 -51.48 -20.36 -4.64
N PRO A 755 -51.34 -20.96 -3.43
CA PRO A 755 -51.86 -20.35 -2.20
C PRO A 755 -51.22 -18.99 -1.89
N THR A 756 -52.04 -18.00 -1.54
CA THR A 756 -51.59 -16.62 -1.31
C THR A 756 -50.54 -16.44 -0.19
N PRO A 757 -50.48 -17.23 0.91
CA PRO A 757 -49.37 -17.13 1.86
C PRO A 757 -48.02 -17.52 1.25
N ILE A 758 -48.02 -18.54 0.39
CA ILE A 758 -46.82 -19.02 -0.32
C ILE A 758 -46.39 -18.00 -1.38
N GLU A 759 -47.34 -17.41 -2.09
CA GLU A 759 -47.08 -16.32 -3.04
C GLU A 759 -46.43 -15.12 -2.34
N ASN A 760 -47.02 -14.64 -1.24
CA ASN A 760 -46.50 -13.50 -0.46
C ASN A 760 -45.12 -13.79 0.15
N MET A 761 -44.89 -15.00 0.67
CA MET A 761 -43.56 -15.42 1.15
C MET A 761 -42.53 -15.40 0.01
N ILE A 762 -42.86 -15.94 -1.17
CA ILE A 762 -41.98 -15.90 -2.34
C ILE A 762 -41.65 -14.45 -2.73
N LEU A 763 -42.65 -13.57 -2.83
CA LEU A 763 -42.46 -12.16 -3.19
C LEU A 763 -41.57 -11.43 -2.18
N ARG A 764 -41.75 -11.66 -0.87
CA ARG A 764 -40.90 -11.12 0.21
C ARG A 764 -39.42 -11.48 0.01
N TYR A 765 -39.12 -12.75 -0.23
CA TYR A 765 -37.74 -13.21 -0.43
C TYR A 765 -37.15 -12.84 -1.79
N VAL A 766 -37.97 -12.76 -2.84
CA VAL A 766 -37.56 -12.21 -4.15
C VAL A 766 -37.17 -10.74 -4.01
N LYS A 767 -37.94 -9.93 -3.27
CA LYS A 767 -37.58 -8.54 -2.99
C LYS A 767 -36.28 -8.44 -2.17
N ALA A 768 -36.15 -9.20 -1.08
CA ALA A 768 -34.91 -9.19 -0.28
C ALA A 768 -33.66 -9.54 -1.11
N LYS A 769 -33.81 -10.48 -2.06
CA LYS A 769 -32.75 -10.83 -3.03
C LYS A 769 -32.49 -9.76 -4.07
N ALA A 770 -33.53 -9.08 -4.56
CA ALA A 770 -33.43 -7.93 -5.46
C ALA A 770 -32.66 -6.77 -4.80
N ASP A 771 -33.05 -6.40 -3.58
CA ASP A 771 -32.43 -5.31 -2.82
C ASP A 771 -30.93 -5.57 -2.61
N TRP A 772 -30.56 -6.79 -2.17
CA TRP A 772 -29.15 -7.23 -2.06
C TRP A 772 -28.42 -7.16 -3.40
N TRP A 773 -29.05 -7.61 -4.48
CA TRP A 773 -28.44 -7.69 -5.81
C TRP A 773 -28.20 -6.31 -6.42
N THR A 774 -29.13 -5.38 -6.23
CA THR A 774 -29.07 -3.98 -6.68
C THR A 774 -28.06 -3.18 -5.86
N ASN A 775 -28.10 -3.26 -4.52
CA ASN A 775 -27.10 -2.62 -3.66
C ASN A 775 -25.66 -3.11 -3.96
N THR A 776 -25.52 -4.40 -4.24
CA THR A 776 -24.24 -4.97 -4.71
C THR A 776 -23.83 -4.45 -6.10
N ALA A 777 -24.77 -4.09 -6.98
CA ALA A 777 -24.46 -3.46 -8.27
C ALA A 777 -23.94 -2.03 -8.07
N HIS A 778 -24.65 -1.17 -7.31
CA HIS A 778 -24.21 0.20 -7.04
C HIS A 778 -22.83 0.25 -6.34
N TYR A 779 -22.61 -0.59 -5.31
CA TYR A 779 -21.32 -0.67 -4.63
C TYR A 779 -20.16 -1.09 -5.54
N ASN A 780 -20.39 -2.03 -6.47
CA ASN A 780 -19.34 -2.41 -7.43
C ASN A 780 -19.19 -1.38 -8.55
N ARG A 781 -20.26 -0.71 -9.01
CA ARG A 781 -20.16 0.37 -10.00
C ARG A 781 -19.34 1.54 -9.46
N GLU A 782 -19.61 2.00 -8.25
CA GLU A 782 -18.86 3.11 -7.67
C GLU A 782 -17.38 2.76 -7.44
N ARG A 783 -17.07 1.50 -7.11
CA ARG A 783 -15.69 1.01 -7.04
C ARG A 783 -15.00 0.90 -8.41
N ILE A 784 -15.74 0.58 -9.47
CA ILE A 784 -15.24 0.63 -10.86
C ILE A 784 -14.96 2.09 -11.24
N ARG A 785 -15.91 3.01 -11.01
CA ARG A 785 -15.78 4.45 -11.30
C ARG A 785 -14.57 5.10 -10.63
N ARG A 786 -14.31 4.77 -9.35
CA ARG A 786 -13.14 5.26 -8.60
C ARG A 786 -11.82 4.54 -8.93
N GLY A 787 -11.78 3.64 -9.91
CA GLY A 787 -10.56 2.89 -10.27
C GLY A 787 -10.05 1.94 -9.16
N ALA A 788 -10.88 1.57 -8.19
CA ALA A 788 -10.47 0.70 -7.08
C ALA A 788 -10.21 -0.74 -7.57
N THR A 789 -9.40 -1.52 -6.85
CA THR A 789 -9.05 -2.89 -7.26
C THR A 789 -10.28 -3.79 -7.39
N VAL A 790 -10.67 -4.08 -8.64
CA VAL A 790 -11.81 -4.93 -9.02
C VAL A 790 -11.37 -6.05 -9.96
N ASP A 791 -12.10 -7.17 -9.97
CA ASP A 791 -11.78 -8.31 -10.84
C ASP A 791 -12.46 -8.11 -12.20
N LYS A 792 -11.83 -8.56 -13.30
CA LYS A 792 -12.43 -8.54 -14.65
C LYS A 792 -13.80 -9.24 -14.71
N THR A 793 -14.01 -10.26 -13.89
CA THR A 793 -15.30 -10.94 -13.71
C THR A 793 -16.35 -10.09 -12.99
N VAL A 794 -15.95 -9.28 -12.00
CA VAL A 794 -16.85 -8.33 -11.32
C VAL A 794 -17.32 -7.27 -12.30
N CYS A 795 -16.43 -6.72 -13.13
CA CYS A 795 -16.78 -5.72 -14.14
C CYS A 795 -17.81 -6.26 -15.14
N LYS A 796 -17.54 -7.42 -15.76
CA LYS A 796 -18.48 -8.08 -16.68
C LYS A 796 -19.83 -8.42 -16.02
N LYS A 797 -19.83 -8.88 -14.77
CA LYS A 797 -21.07 -9.14 -14.04
C LYS A 797 -21.82 -7.84 -13.76
N ASN A 798 -21.12 -6.77 -13.37
CA ASN A 798 -21.71 -5.47 -13.05
C ASN A 798 -22.38 -4.84 -14.26
N LEU A 799 -21.73 -4.84 -15.43
CA LEU A 799 -22.33 -4.46 -16.72
C LEU A 799 -23.66 -5.20 -16.94
N GLY A 800 -23.62 -6.54 -16.87
CA GLY A 800 -24.82 -7.38 -16.98
C GLY A 800 -25.87 -7.24 -15.86
N ARG A 801 -25.57 -6.53 -14.75
CA ARG A 801 -26.57 -6.09 -13.77
C ARG A 801 -27.19 -4.75 -14.20
N LEU A 802 -26.35 -3.77 -14.54
CA LEU A 802 -26.79 -2.42 -14.91
C LEU A 802 -27.64 -2.41 -16.19
N THR A 803 -27.30 -3.21 -17.22
CA THR A 803 -28.15 -3.37 -18.42
C THR A 803 -29.57 -3.81 -18.08
N ARG A 804 -29.75 -4.69 -17.09
CA ARG A 804 -31.10 -5.14 -16.66
C ARG A 804 -31.81 -4.10 -15.80
N LEU A 805 -31.10 -3.36 -14.96
CA LEU A 805 -31.69 -2.27 -14.18
C LEU A 805 -32.17 -1.14 -15.11
N TYR A 806 -31.37 -0.80 -16.13
CA TYR A 806 -31.76 0.12 -17.20
C TYR A 806 -33.02 -0.36 -17.90
N LEU A 807 -33.03 -1.60 -18.42
CA LEU A 807 -34.17 -2.10 -19.20
C LEU A 807 -35.44 -2.31 -18.37
N LYS A 808 -35.33 -2.62 -17.06
CA LYS A 808 -36.50 -2.62 -16.15
C LYS A 808 -37.10 -1.22 -16.01
N ALA A 809 -36.26 -0.19 -15.84
CA ALA A 809 -36.71 1.19 -15.75
C ALA A 809 -37.23 1.75 -17.10
N GLU A 810 -36.65 1.30 -18.22
CA GLU A 810 -37.07 1.69 -19.56
C GLU A 810 -38.43 1.07 -19.92
N GLN A 811 -38.65 -0.21 -19.63
CA GLN A 811 -39.96 -0.85 -19.76
C GLN A 811 -41.05 -0.13 -18.94
N GLU A 812 -40.71 0.27 -17.70
CA GLU A 812 -41.60 1.05 -16.83
C GLU A 812 -41.89 2.45 -17.44
N ARG A 813 -40.87 3.10 -18.03
CA ARG A 813 -41.02 4.41 -18.70
C ARG A 813 -41.95 4.35 -19.91
N GLN A 814 -41.80 3.32 -20.76
CA GLN A 814 -42.62 3.11 -21.95
C GLN A 814 -44.06 2.73 -21.57
N HIS A 815 -44.24 1.91 -20.52
CA HIS A 815 -45.58 1.57 -20.02
C HIS A 815 -46.32 2.80 -19.46
N ASN A 816 -45.66 3.62 -18.63
CA ASN A 816 -46.30 4.81 -18.07
C ASN A 816 -46.60 5.86 -19.15
N TYR A 817 -45.77 6.05 -20.18
CA TYR A 817 -46.15 6.91 -21.32
C TYR A 817 -47.47 6.49 -22.00
N LEU A 818 -47.66 5.18 -22.24
CA LEU A 818 -48.90 4.66 -22.86
C LEU A 818 -50.12 4.67 -21.92
N LYS A 819 -49.91 4.87 -20.62
CA LYS A 819 -50.94 4.81 -19.57
C LYS A 819 -51.35 6.20 -19.07
N ASP A 820 -50.38 7.09 -18.89
CA ASP A 820 -50.55 8.48 -18.48
C ASP A 820 -50.95 9.37 -19.67
N GLY A 821 -50.57 8.95 -20.90
CA GLY A 821 -50.76 9.70 -22.14
C GLY A 821 -49.53 10.52 -22.56
N PRO A 822 -49.58 11.20 -23.72
CA PRO A 822 -48.49 12.06 -24.18
C PRO A 822 -48.17 13.16 -23.16
N TYR A 823 -46.91 13.23 -22.73
CA TYR A 823 -46.44 14.26 -21.79
C TYR A 823 -46.34 15.67 -22.40
N ILE A 824 -46.47 15.79 -23.73
CA ILE A 824 -46.57 17.05 -24.47
C ILE A 824 -48.04 17.47 -24.53
N THR A 825 -48.36 18.70 -24.12
CA THR A 825 -49.75 19.18 -24.26
C THR A 825 -50.06 19.49 -25.72
N ALA A 826 -51.33 19.41 -26.13
CA ALA A 826 -51.73 19.75 -27.49
C ALA A 826 -51.39 21.21 -27.86
N GLU A 827 -51.47 22.12 -26.87
CA GLU A 827 -51.10 23.53 -27.02
C GLU A 827 -49.59 23.72 -27.20
N GLU A 828 -48.75 23.09 -26.37
CA GLU A 828 -47.29 23.08 -26.53
C GLU A 828 -46.89 22.50 -27.90
N ALA A 829 -47.51 21.38 -28.30
CA ALA A 829 -47.25 20.74 -29.60
C ALA A 829 -47.60 21.64 -30.79
N VAL A 830 -48.73 22.35 -30.73
CA VAL A 830 -49.15 23.31 -31.76
C VAL A 830 -48.21 24.52 -31.80
N ALA A 831 -47.84 25.09 -30.64
CA ALA A 831 -46.90 26.21 -30.58
C ALA A 831 -45.54 25.85 -31.20
N ILE A 832 -44.99 24.67 -30.88
CA ILE A 832 -43.74 24.14 -31.44
C ILE A 832 -43.84 23.93 -32.95
N TYR A 833 -44.95 23.32 -33.41
CA TYR A 833 -45.17 23.07 -34.84
C TYR A 833 -45.29 24.37 -35.63
N THR A 834 -46.12 25.32 -35.18
CA THR A 834 -46.31 26.64 -35.82
C THR A 834 -45.02 27.46 -35.84
N THR A 835 -44.23 27.43 -34.75
CA THR A 835 -42.88 28.05 -34.73
C THR A 835 -41.97 27.45 -35.80
N THR A 836 -42.00 26.12 -35.96
CA THR A 836 -41.20 25.43 -36.98
C THR A 836 -41.66 25.77 -38.41
N VAL A 837 -42.97 25.88 -38.65
CA VAL A 837 -43.54 26.28 -39.94
C VAL A 837 -43.08 27.69 -40.33
N HIS A 838 -43.27 28.69 -39.46
CA HIS A 838 -42.86 30.06 -39.76
C HIS A 838 -41.34 30.21 -39.91
N TRP A 839 -40.54 29.43 -39.19
CA TRP A 839 -39.10 29.35 -39.45
C TRP A 839 -38.81 28.88 -40.88
N LEU A 840 -39.30 27.71 -41.28
CA LEU A 840 -39.03 27.15 -42.61
C LEU A 840 -39.58 28.04 -43.75
N GLU A 841 -40.73 28.67 -43.54
CA GLU A 841 -41.31 29.69 -44.44
C GLU A 841 -40.38 30.91 -44.57
N SER A 842 -39.91 31.48 -43.45
CA SER A 842 -38.97 32.61 -43.46
C SER A 842 -37.63 32.27 -44.13
N ARG A 843 -37.17 31.02 -44.02
CA ARG A 843 -35.98 30.51 -44.73
C ARG A 843 -36.25 30.19 -46.22
N ARG A 844 -37.50 30.29 -46.68
CA ARG A 844 -37.95 29.86 -48.02
C ARG A 844 -37.56 28.41 -48.32
N PHE A 845 -37.62 27.55 -47.30
CA PHE A 845 -37.12 26.18 -47.40
C PHE A 845 -37.98 25.34 -48.37
N SER A 846 -37.33 24.64 -49.29
CA SER A 846 -37.98 23.68 -50.19
C SER A 846 -37.84 22.27 -49.62
N PRO A 847 -38.93 21.54 -49.29
CA PRO A 847 -38.86 20.19 -48.74
C PRO A 847 -38.05 19.21 -49.60
N ILE A 848 -37.33 18.31 -48.94
CA ILE A 848 -36.51 17.27 -49.57
C ILE A 848 -37.45 16.23 -50.22
N PRO A 849 -37.37 16.02 -51.55
CA PRO A 849 -38.23 15.08 -52.25
C PRO A 849 -37.85 13.62 -51.95
N PHE A 850 -38.69 12.69 -52.40
CA PHE A 850 -38.30 11.28 -52.46
C PHE A 850 -37.16 11.08 -53.49
N PRO A 851 -36.14 10.22 -53.23
CA PRO A 851 -35.07 9.90 -54.18
C PRO A 851 -35.62 9.47 -55.55
N PRO A 852 -35.54 10.30 -56.61
CA PRO A 852 -36.21 9.99 -57.87
C PRO A 852 -35.57 8.77 -58.54
N LEU A 853 -36.31 8.07 -59.39
CA LEU A 853 -35.89 6.76 -59.92
C LEU A 853 -34.51 6.81 -60.61
N SER A 854 -34.22 7.92 -61.30
CA SER A 854 -32.99 8.21 -62.06
C SER A 854 -32.18 9.39 -61.49
N TYR A 855 -31.90 9.41 -60.18
CA TYR A 855 -31.13 10.47 -59.54
C TYR A 855 -29.63 10.39 -59.86
N LYS A 856 -29.01 11.54 -60.18
CA LYS A 856 -27.63 11.63 -60.70
C LYS A 856 -26.52 11.21 -59.71
N HIS A 857 -26.84 11.02 -58.43
CA HIS A 857 -25.84 10.77 -57.38
C HIS A 857 -26.14 9.53 -56.51
N ASP A 858 -27.20 8.75 -56.83
CA ASP A 858 -27.60 7.56 -56.06
C ASP A 858 -26.42 6.61 -55.79
N THR A 859 -25.65 6.28 -56.82
CA THR A 859 -24.52 5.33 -56.71
C THR A 859 -23.39 5.86 -55.83
N LYS A 860 -23.15 7.18 -55.81
CA LYS A 860 -22.15 7.80 -54.93
C LYS A 860 -22.58 7.74 -53.47
N LEU A 861 -23.85 8.04 -53.19
CA LEU A 861 -24.43 7.97 -51.84
C LEU A 861 -24.47 6.51 -51.33
N LEU A 862 -24.75 5.55 -52.20
CA LEU A 862 -24.66 4.12 -51.86
C LEU A 862 -23.22 3.70 -51.53
N ILE A 863 -22.23 4.08 -52.34
CA ILE A 863 -20.83 3.73 -52.06
C ILE A 863 -20.39 4.28 -50.69
N LEU A 864 -20.64 5.57 -50.40
CA LEU A 864 -20.32 6.17 -49.10
C LEU A 864 -21.01 5.44 -47.93
N ALA A 865 -22.29 5.07 -48.10
CA ALA A 865 -23.02 4.29 -47.11
C ALA A 865 -22.41 2.88 -46.88
N LEU A 866 -22.01 2.18 -47.96
CA LEU A 866 -21.40 0.85 -47.88
C LEU A 866 -19.98 0.90 -47.30
N GLU A 867 -19.19 1.95 -47.58
CA GLU A 867 -17.88 2.19 -46.96
C GLU A 867 -18.02 2.34 -45.44
N ARG A 868 -18.95 3.19 -44.96
CA ARG A 868 -19.22 3.39 -43.52
C ARG A 868 -19.61 2.10 -42.79
N LEU A 869 -20.39 1.22 -43.44
CA LEU A 869 -20.76 -0.07 -42.87
C LEU A 869 -19.57 -1.06 -42.84
N LYS A 870 -18.70 -1.02 -43.85
CA LYS A 870 -17.50 -1.87 -43.97
C LYS A 870 -16.40 -1.47 -42.97
N GLU A 871 -16.23 -0.17 -42.70
CA GLU A 871 -15.29 0.37 -41.67
C GLU A 871 -15.50 -0.30 -40.30
N ALA A 872 -16.75 -0.52 -39.88
CA ALA A 872 -17.13 -1.07 -38.58
C ALA A 872 -16.62 -2.50 -38.29
N TYR A 873 -16.10 -3.21 -39.30
CA TYR A 873 -15.62 -4.60 -39.20
C TYR A 873 -14.13 -4.76 -39.48
N SER A 874 -13.46 -3.77 -40.08
CA SER A 874 -12.04 -3.84 -40.47
C SER A 874 -11.08 -4.27 -39.34
N VAL A 875 -11.39 -3.93 -38.08
CA VAL A 875 -10.57 -4.26 -36.89
C VAL A 875 -10.88 -5.65 -36.29
N LYS A 876 -12.00 -6.30 -36.67
CA LYS A 876 -12.54 -7.49 -35.96
C LYS A 876 -12.11 -8.81 -36.61
N SER A 877 -11.03 -9.42 -36.11
CA SER A 877 -10.54 -10.74 -36.54
C SER A 877 -11.53 -11.93 -36.37
N ARG A 878 -12.67 -11.78 -35.67
CA ARG A 878 -13.68 -12.83 -35.49
C ARG A 878 -15.08 -12.28 -35.67
N LEU A 879 -15.75 -12.72 -36.74
CA LEU A 879 -17.11 -12.33 -37.10
C LEU A 879 -18.12 -13.43 -36.70
N ASN A 880 -19.26 -13.00 -36.16
CA ASN A 880 -20.43 -13.86 -35.92
C ASN A 880 -21.16 -14.17 -37.25
N GLN A 881 -22.40 -14.66 -37.21
CA GLN A 881 -23.16 -14.91 -38.44
C GLN A 881 -23.72 -13.61 -39.07
N SER A 882 -24.38 -12.75 -38.29
CA SER A 882 -24.99 -11.51 -38.81
C SER A 882 -23.97 -10.56 -39.46
N GLN A 883 -22.72 -10.56 -38.99
CA GLN A 883 -21.63 -9.75 -39.55
C GLN A 883 -21.08 -10.32 -40.87
N ARG A 884 -21.23 -11.62 -41.12
CA ARG A 884 -20.90 -12.23 -42.43
C ARG A 884 -22.02 -12.02 -43.43
N GLU A 885 -23.25 -12.08 -42.96
CA GLU A 885 -24.44 -11.71 -43.72
C GLU A 885 -24.42 -10.23 -44.10
N GLU A 886 -24.02 -9.34 -43.17
CA GLU A 886 -23.80 -7.92 -43.45
C GLU A 886 -22.71 -7.70 -44.51
N LEU A 887 -21.52 -8.30 -44.36
CA LEU A 887 -20.49 -8.19 -45.39
C LEU A 887 -20.94 -8.79 -46.73
N GLY A 888 -21.64 -9.93 -46.73
CA GLY A 888 -22.18 -10.53 -47.96
C GLY A 888 -23.19 -9.62 -48.68
N LEU A 889 -24.08 -8.97 -47.94
CA LEU A 889 -25.02 -7.98 -48.47
C LEU A 889 -24.34 -6.68 -48.92
N ILE A 890 -23.21 -6.30 -48.31
CA ILE A 890 -22.39 -5.16 -48.70
C ILE A 890 -21.66 -5.45 -50.02
N GLU A 891 -20.94 -6.56 -50.14
CA GLU A 891 -20.25 -6.90 -51.40
C GLU A 891 -21.28 -7.08 -52.55
N GLN A 892 -22.42 -7.75 -52.31
CA GLN A 892 -23.51 -7.83 -53.30
C GLN A 892 -24.05 -6.46 -53.74
N ALA A 893 -24.04 -5.45 -52.86
CA ALA A 893 -24.46 -4.09 -53.19
C ALA A 893 -23.37 -3.27 -53.91
N TYR A 894 -22.10 -3.68 -53.83
CA TYR A 894 -21.04 -3.22 -54.73
C TYR A 894 -21.13 -3.90 -56.11
N ASP A 895 -21.41 -5.20 -56.16
CA ASP A 895 -21.52 -5.98 -57.40
C ASP A 895 -22.74 -5.56 -58.26
N ASN A 896 -23.91 -5.35 -57.64
CA ASN A 896 -25.12 -4.88 -58.32
C ASN A 896 -25.79 -3.69 -57.59
N PRO A 897 -25.23 -2.46 -57.75
CA PRO A 897 -25.74 -1.28 -57.05
C PRO A 897 -27.15 -0.88 -57.51
N HIS A 898 -27.54 -1.15 -58.76
CA HIS A 898 -28.86 -0.78 -59.28
C HIS A 898 -29.99 -1.62 -58.68
N GLU A 899 -29.77 -2.93 -58.48
CA GLU A 899 -30.72 -3.77 -57.74
C GLU A 899 -30.78 -3.39 -56.26
N ALA A 900 -29.63 -3.10 -55.64
CA ALA A 900 -29.57 -2.62 -54.26
C ALA A 900 -30.35 -1.30 -54.08
N LEU A 901 -30.19 -0.33 -54.97
CA LEU A 901 -30.94 0.94 -54.98
C LEU A 901 -32.45 0.73 -55.19
N SER A 902 -32.84 -0.16 -56.10
CA SER A 902 -34.24 -0.52 -56.32
C SER A 902 -34.87 -1.12 -55.06
N ARG A 903 -34.15 -2.05 -54.41
CA ARG A 903 -34.52 -2.64 -53.12
C ARG A 903 -34.67 -1.55 -52.03
N ILE A 904 -33.67 -0.69 -51.84
CA ILE A 904 -33.68 0.43 -50.89
C ILE A 904 -34.91 1.33 -51.09
N LYS A 905 -35.14 1.83 -52.32
CA LYS A 905 -36.29 2.71 -52.63
C LYS A 905 -37.63 2.01 -52.38
N ARG A 906 -37.73 0.71 -52.67
CA ARG A 906 -38.92 -0.10 -52.33
C ARG A 906 -39.16 -0.18 -50.82
N HIS A 907 -38.12 -0.38 -50.00
CA HIS A 907 -38.26 -0.39 -48.53
C HIS A 907 -38.72 0.97 -48.00
N LEU A 908 -38.17 2.08 -48.51
CA LEU A 908 -38.60 3.43 -48.12
C LEU A 908 -40.09 3.68 -48.44
N LEU A 909 -40.59 3.17 -49.58
CA LEU A 909 -42.01 3.30 -49.94
C LEU A 909 -42.91 2.40 -49.08
N THR A 910 -42.65 1.09 -48.97
CA THR A 910 -43.64 0.13 -48.46
C THR A 910 -43.41 -0.34 -47.02
N GLN A 911 -42.20 -0.24 -46.46
CA GLN A 911 -41.91 -0.81 -45.15
C GLN A 911 -42.22 0.19 -44.02
N ARG A 912 -43.14 -0.22 -43.13
CA ARG A 912 -43.52 0.51 -41.90
C ARG A 912 -43.49 -0.38 -40.64
N ALA A 913 -43.02 -1.61 -40.77
CA ALA A 913 -42.74 -2.53 -39.68
C ALA A 913 -41.35 -3.14 -39.90
N PHE A 914 -40.59 -3.30 -38.82
CA PHE A 914 -39.16 -3.64 -38.83
C PHE A 914 -38.88 -4.74 -37.81
N LYS A 915 -37.74 -5.41 -37.92
CA LYS A 915 -37.37 -6.48 -36.96
C LYS A 915 -36.96 -5.90 -35.60
N GLU A 916 -36.85 -6.79 -34.61
CA GLU A 916 -36.32 -6.41 -33.30
C GLU A 916 -34.84 -6.01 -33.38
N VAL A 917 -34.46 -5.04 -32.54
CA VAL A 917 -33.11 -4.48 -32.46
C VAL A 917 -32.48 -4.94 -31.15
N GLY A 918 -31.31 -5.56 -31.25
CA GLY A 918 -30.54 -5.99 -30.07
C GLY A 918 -29.99 -4.77 -29.31
N ILE A 919 -29.89 -4.84 -27.98
CA ILE A 919 -29.17 -3.83 -27.19
C ILE A 919 -28.10 -4.44 -26.29
N GLU A 920 -26.85 -3.99 -26.46
CA GLU A 920 -25.78 -4.18 -25.50
C GLU A 920 -25.34 -2.83 -24.90
N PHE A 921 -24.38 -2.84 -23.98
CA PHE A 921 -23.81 -1.63 -23.41
C PHE A 921 -22.28 -1.67 -23.45
N MET A 922 -21.66 -0.60 -23.94
CA MET A 922 -20.23 -0.36 -23.80
C MET A 922 -19.95 0.17 -22.39
N ASP A 923 -19.00 -0.46 -21.69
CA ASP A 923 -18.58 -0.05 -20.34
C ASP A 923 -17.35 0.85 -20.40
N LEU A 924 -17.57 2.17 -20.31
CA LEU A 924 -16.51 3.19 -20.23
C LEU A 924 -16.03 3.43 -18.78
N TYR A 925 -16.37 2.54 -17.86
CA TYR A 925 -16.09 2.53 -16.42
C TYR A 925 -16.70 3.69 -15.61
N SER A 926 -16.79 4.90 -16.16
CA SER A 926 -17.50 6.04 -15.57
C SER A 926 -19.02 5.92 -15.81
N HIS A 927 -19.44 5.99 -17.08
CA HIS A 927 -20.81 5.79 -17.56
C HIS A 927 -20.91 4.56 -18.48
N LEU A 928 -22.11 4.25 -18.95
CA LEU A 928 -22.38 3.20 -19.92
C LEU A 928 -23.02 3.84 -21.17
N VAL A 929 -22.68 3.34 -22.36
CA VAL A 929 -23.26 3.80 -23.62
C VAL A 929 -24.06 2.64 -24.23
N PRO A 930 -25.36 2.81 -24.57
CA PRO A 930 -26.13 1.79 -25.25
C PRO A 930 -25.61 1.59 -26.68
N VAL A 931 -25.49 0.34 -27.10
CA VAL A 931 -25.08 -0.05 -28.45
C VAL A 931 -26.17 -0.92 -29.03
N TYR A 932 -26.73 -0.50 -30.16
CA TYR A 932 -27.85 -1.18 -30.82
C TYR A 932 -27.35 -2.04 -32.00
N ASP A 933 -27.92 -3.21 -32.16
CA ASP A 933 -27.62 -4.18 -33.24
C ASP A 933 -28.87 -4.31 -34.14
N VAL A 934 -28.80 -3.70 -35.32
CA VAL A 934 -29.91 -3.56 -36.30
C VAL A 934 -29.71 -4.55 -37.44
N GLU A 935 -30.80 -5.09 -38.01
CA GLU A 935 -30.72 -6.05 -39.13
C GLU A 935 -29.92 -5.47 -40.32
N PRO A 936 -28.90 -6.20 -40.85
CA PRO A 936 -28.03 -5.71 -41.92
C PRO A 936 -28.72 -5.17 -43.17
N LEU A 937 -29.80 -5.82 -43.63
CA LEU A 937 -30.52 -5.40 -44.84
C LEU A 937 -31.30 -4.09 -44.63
N GLU A 938 -31.88 -3.92 -43.43
CA GLU A 938 -32.49 -2.65 -43.07
C GLU A 938 -31.42 -1.56 -42.86
N LYS A 939 -30.29 -1.92 -42.23
CA LYS A 939 -29.16 -1.03 -41.93
C LYS A 939 -28.51 -0.43 -43.19
N ILE A 940 -28.45 -1.17 -44.30
CA ILE A 940 -28.05 -0.63 -45.62
C ILE A 940 -29.06 0.43 -46.12
N THR A 941 -30.35 0.21 -45.90
CA THR A 941 -31.41 1.18 -46.24
C THR A 941 -31.33 2.42 -45.36
N ASP A 942 -31.11 2.24 -44.04
CA ASP A 942 -30.92 3.32 -43.07
C ASP A 942 -29.67 4.17 -43.42
N ALA A 943 -28.55 3.53 -43.78
CA ALA A 943 -27.29 4.20 -44.13
C ALA A 943 -27.40 4.99 -45.45
N TYR A 944 -28.05 4.43 -46.46
CA TYR A 944 -28.33 5.15 -47.69
C TYR A 944 -29.21 6.39 -47.44
N LEU A 945 -30.25 6.23 -46.61
CA LEU A 945 -31.17 7.33 -46.28
C LEU A 945 -30.45 8.45 -45.52
N ASP A 946 -29.59 8.12 -44.55
CA ASP A 946 -28.74 9.09 -43.86
C ASP A 946 -27.92 9.94 -44.84
N GLN A 947 -27.18 9.30 -45.75
CA GLN A 947 -26.34 10.00 -46.73
C GLN A 947 -27.17 10.87 -47.70
N TYR A 948 -28.35 10.40 -48.12
CA TYR A 948 -29.27 11.20 -48.95
C TYR A 948 -29.82 12.43 -48.21
N LEU A 949 -30.25 12.25 -46.96
CA LEU A 949 -30.81 13.32 -46.13
C LEU A 949 -29.78 14.41 -45.85
N TRP A 950 -28.57 14.05 -45.42
CA TRP A 950 -27.51 15.03 -45.17
C TRP A 950 -27.12 15.80 -46.43
N TYR A 951 -26.98 15.11 -47.57
CA TYR A 951 -26.63 15.76 -48.84
C TYR A 951 -27.70 16.76 -49.34
N GLU A 952 -28.98 16.40 -49.35
CA GLU A 952 -30.02 17.35 -49.76
C GLU A 952 -30.28 18.44 -48.70
N ALA A 953 -30.07 18.17 -47.40
CA ALA A 953 -30.27 19.16 -46.33
C ALA A 953 -29.22 20.27 -46.31
N ASP A 954 -27.93 19.94 -46.51
CA ASP A 954 -26.86 20.95 -46.63
C ASP A 954 -27.04 21.79 -47.90
N LYS A 955 -27.26 21.11 -49.04
CA LYS A 955 -27.59 21.72 -50.34
C LYS A 955 -28.79 22.67 -50.29
N ARG A 956 -29.74 22.45 -49.38
CA ARG A 956 -30.93 23.30 -49.15
C ARG A 956 -30.80 24.20 -47.91
N ARG A 957 -29.65 24.18 -47.23
CA ARG A 957 -29.31 24.97 -46.03
C ARG A 957 -30.36 24.85 -44.92
N LEU A 958 -30.82 23.63 -44.65
CA LEU A 958 -31.78 23.33 -43.57
C LEU A 958 -31.22 23.68 -42.19
N PHE A 959 -29.94 23.37 -41.96
CA PHE A 959 -29.27 23.57 -40.68
C PHE A 959 -28.54 24.92 -40.67
N PRO A 960 -28.91 25.88 -39.79
CA PRO A 960 -28.18 27.13 -39.61
C PRO A 960 -26.80 26.91 -38.94
N PRO A 961 -25.85 27.85 -39.13
CA PRO A 961 -24.42 27.62 -38.84
C PRO A 961 -24.06 27.47 -37.35
N TRP A 962 -24.98 27.75 -36.43
CA TRP A 962 -24.80 27.54 -34.98
C TRP A 962 -24.93 26.06 -34.56
N ILE A 963 -25.42 25.20 -35.44
CA ILE A 963 -25.54 23.76 -35.18
C ILE A 963 -24.19 23.10 -35.45
N LYS A 964 -23.68 22.37 -34.44
CA LYS A 964 -22.38 21.69 -34.47
C LYS A 964 -22.51 20.23 -33.94
N PRO A 965 -21.56 19.34 -34.23
CA PRO A 965 -20.46 19.50 -35.20
C PRO A 965 -21.00 19.73 -36.62
N ALA A 966 -20.19 20.40 -37.44
CA ALA A 966 -20.41 20.61 -38.86
C ALA A 966 -19.11 20.27 -39.59
N ASP A 967 -19.20 19.74 -40.81
CA ASP A 967 -18.07 19.08 -41.49
C ASP A 967 -16.90 20.01 -41.85
N THR A 968 -17.11 21.33 -41.79
CA THR A 968 -16.10 22.36 -42.05
C THR A 968 -15.06 22.53 -40.93
N GLU A 969 -15.35 22.09 -39.70
CA GLU A 969 -14.60 22.50 -38.50
C GLU A 969 -14.36 21.34 -37.51
N PRO A 970 -13.10 20.92 -37.28
CA PRO A 970 -12.79 20.00 -36.19
C PRO A 970 -13.03 20.69 -34.82
N PRO A 971 -13.40 19.95 -33.76
CA PRO A 971 -13.77 20.57 -32.47
C PRO A 971 -12.77 21.57 -31.87
N PRO A 972 -11.43 21.42 -31.97
CA PRO A 972 -10.50 22.46 -31.48
C PRO A 972 -10.57 23.77 -32.27
N LEU A 973 -10.89 23.73 -33.57
CA LEU A 973 -11.10 24.94 -34.38
C LEU A 973 -12.44 25.60 -34.05
N LEU A 974 -13.47 24.82 -33.73
CA LEU A 974 -14.73 25.35 -33.20
C LEU A 974 -14.50 26.10 -31.88
N VAL A 975 -13.70 25.54 -30.97
CA VAL A 975 -13.29 26.23 -29.72
C VAL A 975 -12.54 27.53 -30.05
N TYR A 976 -11.55 27.49 -30.95
CA TYR A 976 -10.82 28.70 -31.37
C TYR A 976 -11.76 29.78 -31.93
N LYS A 977 -12.65 29.41 -32.88
CA LYS A 977 -13.64 30.33 -33.45
C LYS A 977 -14.60 30.89 -32.42
N TRP A 978 -15.02 30.12 -31.42
CA TRP A 978 -15.86 30.64 -30.32
C TRP A 978 -15.14 31.71 -29.50
N CYS A 979 -13.84 31.54 -29.25
CA CYS A 979 -13.04 32.48 -28.46
C CYS A 979 -12.72 33.74 -29.27
N GLN A 980 -12.38 33.57 -30.55
CA GLN A 980 -12.19 34.65 -31.52
C GLN A 980 -13.49 35.45 -31.71
N GLY A 981 -14.63 34.76 -31.82
CA GLY A 981 -15.96 35.37 -31.92
C GLY A 981 -16.33 36.17 -30.67
N ILE A 982 -16.10 35.65 -29.45
CA ILE A 982 -16.27 36.44 -28.22
C ILE A 982 -15.39 37.69 -28.25
N ASN A 983 -14.14 37.60 -28.72
CA ASN A 983 -13.21 38.74 -28.75
C ASN A 983 -13.57 39.82 -29.80
N ASN A 984 -14.25 39.46 -30.88
CA ASN A 984 -14.58 40.38 -31.98
C ASN A 984 -15.94 41.09 -31.82
N LEU A 985 -16.69 40.81 -30.75
CA LEU A 985 -17.94 41.52 -30.44
C LEU A 985 -17.68 42.98 -30.02
N GLN A 986 -18.58 43.89 -30.41
CA GLN A 986 -18.43 45.32 -30.13
C GLN A 986 -18.37 45.61 -28.61
N ASP A 987 -17.30 46.32 -28.20
CA ASP A 987 -17.01 46.80 -26.83
C ASP A 987 -17.12 45.74 -25.72
N VAL A 988 -16.98 44.46 -26.08
CA VAL A 988 -17.25 43.30 -25.24
C VAL A 988 -16.46 43.25 -23.94
N TRP A 989 -15.24 43.79 -23.91
CA TRP A 989 -14.40 43.78 -22.71
C TRP A 989 -14.59 45.00 -21.81
N GLU A 990 -15.32 46.02 -22.25
CA GLU A 990 -15.63 47.19 -21.44
C GLU A 990 -16.67 46.85 -20.36
N THR A 991 -16.51 47.44 -19.18
CA THR A 991 -17.42 47.28 -18.02
C THR A 991 -17.48 48.59 -17.22
N ALA A 992 -17.44 49.73 -17.92
CA ALA A 992 -17.32 51.07 -17.30
C ALA A 992 -18.69 51.61 -16.84
N GLU A 993 -19.75 51.31 -17.58
CA GLU A 993 -21.12 51.74 -17.30
C GLU A 993 -21.88 50.72 -16.42
N GLY A 994 -21.26 49.57 -16.12
CA GLY A 994 -21.78 48.51 -15.26
C GLY A 994 -22.29 47.29 -16.02
N GLU A 995 -21.84 47.10 -17.26
CA GLU A 995 -22.20 46.01 -18.14
C GLU A 995 -21.63 44.67 -17.65
N CYS A 996 -22.36 43.59 -17.95
CA CYS A 996 -22.00 42.23 -17.56
C CYS A 996 -22.09 41.27 -18.76
N ASN A 997 -21.02 40.51 -18.96
CA ASN A 997 -21.00 39.40 -19.92
C ASN A 997 -21.35 38.11 -19.18
N VAL A 998 -22.26 37.29 -19.72
CA VAL A 998 -22.63 36.01 -19.13
C VAL A 998 -22.40 34.89 -20.14
N MET A 999 -21.65 33.87 -19.75
CA MET A 999 -21.44 32.65 -20.53
C MET A 999 -22.16 31.50 -19.84
N LEU A 1000 -23.24 31.01 -20.46
CA LEU A 1000 -24.00 29.84 -20.03
C LEU A 1000 -23.55 28.61 -20.81
N GLU A 1001 -23.20 27.54 -20.11
CA GLU A 1001 -23.01 26.21 -20.69
C GLU A 1001 -23.89 25.17 -20.01
N SER A 1002 -24.59 24.37 -20.81
CA SER A 1002 -25.45 23.30 -20.31
C SER A 1002 -25.78 22.26 -21.37
N ARG A 1003 -26.78 21.41 -21.10
CA ARG A 1003 -27.25 20.33 -21.96
C ARG A 1003 -28.77 20.22 -21.91
N TYR A 1004 -29.39 19.89 -23.05
CA TYR A 1004 -30.78 19.46 -23.13
C TYR A 1004 -30.94 18.06 -22.50
N GLU A 1005 -31.31 18.01 -21.22
CA GLU A 1005 -31.43 16.75 -20.50
C GLU A 1005 -32.52 15.86 -21.11
N LYS A 1006 -32.16 14.58 -21.27
CA LYS A 1006 -33.04 13.52 -21.79
C LYS A 1006 -33.66 13.78 -23.18
N MET A 1007 -33.11 14.67 -24.00
CA MET A 1007 -33.57 14.94 -25.39
C MET A 1007 -33.91 13.64 -26.16
N TYR A 1008 -32.99 12.68 -26.21
CA TYR A 1008 -33.19 11.40 -26.91
C TYR A 1008 -34.32 10.52 -26.34
N GLU A 1009 -34.63 10.64 -25.06
CA GLU A 1009 -35.65 9.85 -24.36
C GLU A 1009 -37.04 10.51 -24.43
N LYS A 1010 -37.11 11.83 -24.64
CA LYS A 1010 -38.34 12.64 -24.55
C LYS A 1010 -39.00 13.00 -25.88
N ILE A 1011 -38.42 12.61 -27.02
CA ILE A 1011 -39.01 12.82 -28.34
C ILE A 1011 -40.27 11.95 -28.50
N ASP A 1012 -41.43 12.61 -28.61
CA ASP A 1012 -42.68 11.97 -29.04
C ASP A 1012 -42.63 11.69 -30.55
N LEU A 1013 -42.85 10.42 -30.92
CA LEU A 1013 -42.82 9.96 -32.30
C LEU A 1013 -43.97 10.54 -33.14
N THR A 1014 -45.11 10.90 -32.52
CA THR A 1014 -46.27 11.46 -33.22
C THR A 1014 -46.02 12.92 -33.64
N LEU A 1015 -45.48 13.74 -32.72
CA LEU A 1015 -45.02 15.09 -33.03
C LEU A 1015 -43.82 15.07 -33.99
N LEU A 1016 -42.88 14.15 -33.81
CA LEU A 1016 -41.75 13.97 -34.73
C LEU A 1016 -42.22 13.70 -36.17
N ASN A 1017 -43.24 12.86 -36.38
CA ASN A 1017 -43.77 12.62 -37.73
C ASN A 1017 -44.30 13.91 -38.38
N ARG A 1018 -45.05 14.72 -37.62
CA ARG A 1018 -45.56 16.01 -38.09
C ARG A 1018 -44.42 16.98 -38.43
N LEU A 1019 -43.40 17.08 -37.57
CA LEU A 1019 -42.23 17.94 -37.81
C LEU A 1019 -41.39 17.45 -39.00
N LEU A 1020 -41.22 16.14 -39.21
CA LEU A 1020 -40.48 15.59 -40.36
C LEU A 1020 -41.22 15.85 -41.69
N ARG A 1021 -42.56 15.76 -41.72
CA ARG A 1021 -43.37 16.09 -42.91
C ARG A 1021 -43.25 17.54 -43.39
N LEU A 1022 -42.66 18.44 -42.60
CA LEU A 1022 -42.34 19.81 -43.04
C LEU A 1022 -41.04 19.87 -43.88
N ILE A 1023 -40.12 18.91 -43.73
CA ILE A 1023 -38.78 18.97 -44.30
C ILE A 1023 -38.45 17.85 -45.31
N VAL A 1024 -39.15 16.72 -45.27
CA VAL A 1024 -38.94 15.57 -46.16
C VAL A 1024 -40.28 15.06 -46.71
N ASP A 1025 -40.24 14.32 -47.82
CA ASP A 1025 -41.42 13.61 -48.33
C ASP A 1025 -42.10 12.74 -47.27
N HIS A 1026 -43.43 12.68 -47.33
CA HIS A 1026 -44.28 11.93 -46.40
C HIS A 1026 -43.86 10.46 -46.21
N ASN A 1027 -43.39 9.78 -47.26
CA ASN A 1027 -42.94 8.38 -47.14
C ASN A 1027 -41.65 8.26 -46.33
N ILE A 1028 -40.75 9.24 -46.46
CA ILE A 1028 -39.50 9.30 -45.70
C ILE A 1028 -39.83 9.61 -44.23
N ALA A 1029 -40.69 10.59 -43.97
CA ALA A 1029 -41.15 10.90 -42.61
C ALA A 1029 -41.78 9.67 -41.92
N ASP A 1030 -42.67 8.96 -42.62
CA ASP A 1030 -43.33 7.77 -42.09
C ASP A 1030 -42.36 6.59 -41.88
N TYR A 1031 -41.38 6.40 -42.78
CA TYR A 1031 -40.30 5.44 -42.59
C TYR A 1031 -39.46 5.77 -41.34
N MET A 1032 -38.98 7.01 -41.22
CA MET A 1032 -38.15 7.48 -40.11
C MET A 1032 -38.87 7.40 -38.75
N THR A 1033 -40.15 7.74 -38.69
CA THR A 1033 -40.96 7.58 -37.47
C THR A 1033 -41.15 6.10 -37.13
N ALA A 1034 -41.64 5.28 -38.07
CA ALA A 1034 -41.93 3.88 -37.82
C ALA A 1034 -40.68 3.07 -37.45
N LYS A 1035 -39.53 3.42 -38.01
CA LYS A 1035 -38.23 2.77 -37.73
C LYS A 1035 -37.70 3.03 -36.30
N ASN A 1036 -38.21 4.03 -35.59
CA ASN A 1036 -37.95 4.19 -34.16
C ASN A 1036 -38.88 3.33 -33.28
N ASN A 1037 -40.04 2.90 -33.80
CA ASN A 1037 -41.05 2.12 -33.08
C ASN A 1037 -40.86 0.61 -33.28
N VAL A 1038 -39.75 0.08 -32.76
CA VAL A 1038 -39.38 -1.35 -32.86
C VAL A 1038 -39.25 -2.00 -31.49
N VAL A 1039 -39.19 -3.33 -31.48
CA VAL A 1039 -38.91 -4.10 -30.25
C VAL A 1039 -37.40 -4.07 -29.96
N ILE A 1040 -37.02 -3.63 -28.76
CA ILE A 1040 -35.65 -3.68 -28.24
C ILE A 1040 -35.48 -4.95 -27.39
N ASN A 1041 -34.53 -5.81 -27.77
CA ASN A 1041 -34.25 -7.11 -27.14
C ASN A 1041 -32.90 -7.13 -26.38
N TYR A 1042 -32.93 -7.61 -25.13
CA TYR A 1042 -31.75 -8.14 -24.44
C TYR A 1042 -32.02 -9.49 -23.77
N LYS A 1043 -31.80 -10.57 -24.51
CA LYS A 1043 -31.75 -12.00 -24.10
C LYS A 1043 -33.09 -12.61 -23.66
N ASP A 1044 -33.68 -12.02 -22.64
CA ASP A 1044 -34.90 -12.44 -21.94
C ASP A 1044 -35.73 -11.21 -21.53
N MET A 1045 -35.48 -10.06 -22.19
CA MET A 1045 -36.10 -8.78 -21.92
C MET A 1045 -36.41 -8.07 -23.24
N ASN A 1046 -37.68 -8.06 -23.64
CA ASN A 1046 -38.16 -7.44 -24.88
C ASN A 1046 -39.17 -6.34 -24.55
N HIS A 1047 -39.19 -5.26 -25.32
CA HIS A 1047 -40.21 -4.19 -25.23
C HIS A 1047 -40.24 -3.32 -26.48
N THR A 1048 -41.39 -2.75 -26.81
CA THR A 1048 -41.52 -1.79 -27.91
C THR A 1048 -41.11 -0.39 -27.46
N ASN A 1049 -40.34 0.32 -28.29
CA ASN A 1049 -39.98 1.72 -28.06
C ASN A 1049 -41.06 2.66 -28.64
N SER A 1050 -42.10 2.95 -27.86
CA SER A 1050 -43.18 3.87 -28.27
C SER A 1050 -42.85 5.35 -28.03
N TYR A 1051 -41.85 5.67 -27.21
CA TYR A 1051 -41.48 7.03 -26.81
C TYR A 1051 -39.97 7.22 -26.67
N GLY A 1052 -39.41 8.26 -27.29
CA GLY A 1052 -37.97 8.45 -27.47
C GLY A 1052 -37.42 7.75 -28.72
N ILE A 1053 -36.15 8.01 -29.04
CA ILE A 1053 -35.51 7.58 -30.31
C ILE A 1053 -34.34 6.62 -30.12
N ILE A 1054 -34.11 5.78 -31.13
CA ILE A 1054 -33.08 4.74 -31.14
C ILE A 1054 -31.78 5.30 -31.74
N ARG A 1055 -30.83 5.61 -30.86
CA ARG A 1055 -29.57 6.31 -31.18
C ARG A 1055 -28.59 5.53 -32.07
N GLY A 1056 -28.91 4.28 -32.41
CA GLY A 1056 -28.11 3.42 -33.31
C GLY A 1056 -28.66 3.26 -34.74
N LEU A 1057 -29.81 3.85 -35.04
CA LEU A 1057 -30.25 4.03 -36.43
C LEU A 1057 -29.28 5.01 -37.10
N GLN A 1058 -28.95 4.80 -38.38
CA GLN A 1058 -27.91 5.61 -39.05
C GLN A 1058 -28.35 7.08 -39.14
N PHE A 1059 -29.56 7.34 -39.64
CA PHE A 1059 -30.17 8.67 -39.72
C PHE A 1059 -30.67 9.25 -38.37
N ALA A 1060 -30.39 8.60 -37.23
CA ALA A 1060 -30.69 9.20 -35.91
C ALA A 1060 -29.90 10.50 -35.69
N SER A 1061 -28.72 10.61 -36.31
CA SER A 1061 -27.91 11.83 -36.48
C SER A 1061 -28.78 13.03 -36.90
N PHE A 1062 -29.52 12.87 -38.00
CA PHE A 1062 -30.35 13.87 -38.65
C PHE A 1062 -31.57 14.24 -37.80
N ILE A 1063 -32.27 13.24 -37.25
CA ILE A 1063 -33.42 13.45 -36.34
C ILE A 1063 -32.99 14.28 -35.13
N VAL A 1064 -31.85 13.94 -34.51
CA VAL A 1064 -31.33 14.65 -33.34
C VAL A 1064 -31.01 16.10 -33.66
N GLN A 1065 -30.33 16.36 -34.78
CA GLN A 1065 -29.92 17.73 -35.13
C GLN A 1065 -31.10 18.61 -35.56
N TYR A 1066 -32.13 18.03 -36.21
CA TYR A 1066 -33.37 18.74 -36.56
C TYR A 1066 -34.27 18.99 -35.35
N TYR A 1067 -34.46 18.00 -34.47
CA TYR A 1067 -35.21 18.21 -33.22
C TYR A 1067 -34.48 19.20 -32.29
N GLY A 1068 -33.14 19.18 -32.32
CA GLY A 1068 -32.30 20.20 -31.71
C GLY A 1068 -32.58 21.60 -32.28
N LEU A 1069 -32.64 21.78 -33.61
CA LEU A 1069 -33.00 23.06 -34.24
C LEU A 1069 -34.37 23.57 -33.75
N VAL A 1070 -35.37 22.68 -33.67
CA VAL A 1070 -36.69 23.05 -33.15
C VAL A 1070 -36.61 23.59 -31.72
N MET A 1071 -35.76 23.02 -30.86
CA MET A 1071 -35.52 23.55 -29.51
C MET A 1071 -34.66 24.82 -29.48
N ASP A 1072 -33.71 24.98 -30.39
CA ASP A 1072 -32.90 26.22 -30.53
C ASP A 1072 -33.82 27.42 -30.82
N LEU A 1073 -34.86 27.23 -31.64
CA LEU A 1073 -35.87 28.25 -31.94
C LEU A 1073 -36.73 28.62 -30.72
N LEU A 1074 -36.98 27.69 -29.78
CA LEU A 1074 -37.67 27.99 -28.51
C LEU A 1074 -36.78 28.80 -27.56
N VAL A 1075 -35.46 28.54 -27.55
CA VAL A 1075 -34.50 29.26 -26.71
C VAL A 1075 -34.22 30.67 -27.24
N LEU A 1076 -34.00 30.81 -28.56
CA LEU A 1076 -33.65 32.08 -29.20
C LEU A 1076 -34.86 32.96 -29.53
N GLY A 1077 -36.00 32.34 -29.90
CA GLY A 1077 -37.10 33.01 -30.58
C GLY A 1077 -36.81 33.26 -32.06
N LEU A 1078 -37.86 33.30 -32.89
CA LEU A 1078 -37.74 33.42 -34.35
C LEU A 1078 -36.96 34.66 -34.81
N HIS A 1079 -37.11 35.79 -34.11
CA HIS A 1079 -36.46 37.05 -34.44
C HIS A 1079 -34.93 36.96 -34.26
N ARG A 1080 -34.42 36.52 -33.10
CA ARG A 1080 -32.97 36.44 -32.89
C ARG A 1080 -32.35 35.32 -33.72
N ALA A 1081 -33.09 34.23 -33.94
CA ALA A 1081 -32.67 33.16 -34.84
C ALA A 1081 -32.52 33.63 -36.30
N SER A 1082 -33.38 34.52 -36.80
CA SER A 1082 -33.29 35.00 -38.19
C SER A 1082 -32.12 35.96 -38.39
N GLU A 1083 -31.84 36.84 -37.41
CA GLU A 1083 -30.65 37.71 -37.40
C GLU A 1083 -29.35 36.90 -37.42
N MET A 1084 -29.22 35.90 -36.53
CA MET A 1084 -28.05 35.02 -36.45
C MET A 1084 -27.84 34.16 -37.71
N ALA A 1085 -28.91 33.87 -38.47
CA ALA A 1085 -28.84 33.06 -39.69
C ALA A 1085 -28.65 33.89 -40.97
N GLY A 1086 -28.65 35.23 -40.89
CA GLY A 1086 -28.65 36.14 -42.03
C GLY A 1086 -29.89 36.02 -42.93
N PRO A 1087 -30.02 36.88 -43.96
CA PRO A 1087 -31.08 36.71 -44.97
C PRO A 1087 -30.92 35.38 -45.74
N PRO A 1088 -32.01 34.68 -46.13
CA PRO A 1088 -31.90 33.38 -46.81
C PRO A 1088 -31.07 33.38 -48.11
N GLN A 1089 -31.04 34.52 -48.80
CA GLN A 1089 -30.27 34.76 -50.02
C GLN A 1089 -28.75 34.77 -49.76
N MET A 1090 -28.33 35.30 -48.61
CA MET A 1090 -26.94 35.46 -48.20
C MET A 1090 -26.84 35.18 -46.69
N PRO A 1091 -26.86 33.90 -46.27
CA PRO A 1091 -26.80 33.54 -44.87
C PRO A 1091 -25.44 33.90 -44.27
N ASN A 1092 -25.42 34.21 -42.97
CA ASN A 1092 -24.20 34.50 -42.24
C ASN A 1092 -23.33 33.24 -42.06
N ASP A 1093 -22.03 33.43 -41.87
CA ASP A 1093 -21.13 32.41 -41.35
C ASP A 1093 -21.22 32.30 -39.81
N PHE A 1094 -20.68 31.21 -39.26
CA PHE A 1094 -20.70 30.94 -37.81
C PHE A 1094 -20.09 32.10 -37.00
N LEU A 1095 -20.90 32.71 -36.13
CA LEU A 1095 -20.60 33.86 -35.27
C LEU A 1095 -20.38 35.19 -36.01
N SER A 1096 -20.96 35.36 -37.20
CA SER A 1096 -21.04 36.65 -37.89
C SER A 1096 -22.47 37.21 -37.93
N PHE A 1097 -22.58 38.54 -37.96
CA PHE A 1097 -23.82 39.30 -38.18
C PHE A 1097 -23.69 40.10 -39.48
N GLN A 1098 -24.81 40.67 -39.98
CA GLN A 1098 -24.79 41.55 -41.15
C GLN A 1098 -24.17 42.93 -40.82
N ASP A 1099 -24.36 43.39 -39.58
CA ASP A 1099 -24.03 44.73 -39.12
C ASP A 1099 -23.96 44.79 -37.58
N THR A 1100 -23.24 45.77 -37.04
CA THR A 1100 -23.05 45.94 -35.58
C THR A 1100 -24.36 46.30 -34.87
N SER A 1101 -25.32 46.95 -35.55
CA SER A 1101 -26.63 47.26 -34.97
C SER A 1101 -27.43 45.97 -34.71
N THR A 1102 -27.57 45.06 -35.67
CA THR A 1102 -28.20 43.75 -35.40
C THR A 1102 -27.42 42.91 -34.40
N GLU A 1103 -26.08 42.97 -34.36
CA GLU A 1103 -25.32 42.33 -33.28
C GLU A 1103 -25.77 42.87 -31.91
N SER A 1104 -25.83 44.20 -31.76
CA SER A 1104 -26.11 44.88 -30.49
C SER A 1104 -27.56 44.78 -29.98
N ALA A 1105 -28.54 44.60 -30.87
CA ALA A 1105 -29.97 44.79 -30.62
C ALA A 1105 -30.62 43.86 -29.58
N HIS A 1106 -29.92 42.79 -29.14
CA HIS A 1106 -30.46 41.82 -28.19
C HIS A 1106 -29.36 41.22 -27.30
N PRO A 1107 -29.63 40.92 -26.01
CA PRO A 1107 -28.60 40.45 -25.07
C PRO A 1107 -27.88 39.16 -25.48
N ILE A 1108 -28.56 38.19 -26.09
CA ILE A 1108 -27.91 36.99 -26.63
C ILE A 1108 -27.10 37.39 -27.87
N ARG A 1109 -25.77 37.42 -27.75
CA ARG A 1109 -24.85 37.76 -28.84
C ARG A 1109 -24.38 36.54 -29.62
N LEU A 1110 -23.99 35.45 -28.94
CA LEU A 1110 -23.49 34.22 -29.59
C LEU A 1110 -24.28 33.00 -29.12
N TYR A 1111 -24.55 32.08 -30.05
CA TYR A 1111 -25.18 30.79 -29.78
C TYR A 1111 -24.44 29.67 -30.52
N CYS A 1112 -24.25 28.54 -29.85
CA CYS A 1112 -23.73 27.32 -30.45
C CYS A 1112 -24.34 26.11 -29.74
N ARG A 1113 -24.86 25.15 -30.51
CA ARG A 1113 -25.28 23.84 -29.99
C ARG A 1113 -24.39 22.73 -30.54
N TYR A 1114 -23.67 22.04 -29.66
CA TYR A 1114 -22.90 20.85 -29.99
C TYR A 1114 -23.69 19.59 -29.64
N ILE A 1115 -24.42 19.05 -30.61
CA ILE A 1115 -25.37 17.92 -30.47
C ILE A 1115 -26.45 18.21 -29.40
N ASP A 1116 -26.19 17.84 -28.15
CA ASP A 1116 -27.08 18.01 -26.99
C ASP A 1116 -26.63 19.14 -26.03
N ARG A 1117 -25.42 19.68 -26.19
CA ARG A 1117 -24.87 20.76 -25.37
C ARG A 1117 -25.15 22.12 -25.96
N ILE A 1118 -25.55 23.08 -25.13
CA ILE A 1118 -25.76 24.48 -25.51
C ILE A 1118 -24.70 25.38 -24.88
N HIS A 1119 -24.22 26.33 -25.67
CA HIS A 1119 -23.31 27.38 -25.30
C HIS A 1119 -23.92 28.72 -25.73
N ILE A 1120 -24.18 29.61 -24.77
CA ILE A 1120 -24.84 30.90 -25.02
C ILE A 1120 -24.03 32.01 -24.36
N PHE A 1121 -23.66 33.02 -25.13
CA PHE A 1121 -22.98 34.22 -24.64
C PHE A 1121 -23.93 35.43 -24.69
N PHE A 1122 -24.05 36.10 -23.55
CA PHE A 1122 -24.88 37.28 -23.35
C PHE A 1122 -24.02 38.51 -23.05
N ARG A 1123 -24.44 39.67 -23.54
CA ARG A 1123 -23.98 41.01 -23.14
C ARG A 1123 -25.19 41.76 -22.60
N PHE A 1124 -25.20 42.09 -21.31
CA PHE A 1124 -26.27 42.87 -20.67
C PHE A 1124 -25.76 44.26 -20.29
N SER A 1125 -26.59 45.28 -20.53
CA SER A 1125 -26.45 46.59 -19.89
C SER A 1125 -26.72 46.51 -18.37
N ALA A 1126 -26.31 47.55 -17.65
CA ALA A 1126 -26.52 47.64 -16.20
C ALA A 1126 -28.00 47.64 -15.78
N ASP A 1127 -28.91 48.06 -16.67
CA ASP A 1127 -30.36 48.11 -16.42
C ASP A 1127 -31.03 46.76 -16.69
N GLU A 1128 -30.75 46.13 -17.84
CA GLU A 1128 -31.28 44.80 -18.17
C GLU A 1128 -30.84 43.74 -17.14
N ALA A 1129 -29.56 43.78 -16.73
CA ALA A 1129 -29.05 42.88 -15.69
C ALA A 1129 -29.78 43.08 -14.36
N ARG A 1130 -30.14 44.33 -14.02
CA ARG A 1130 -30.84 44.66 -12.77
C ARG A 1130 -32.30 44.22 -12.79
N ASP A 1131 -33.02 44.48 -13.88
CA ASP A 1131 -34.39 44.01 -14.07
C ASP A 1131 -34.47 42.47 -14.08
N LEU A 1132 -33.58 41.78 -14.79
CA LEU A 1132 -33.57 40.32 -14.84
C LEU A 1132 -33.30 39.70 -13.46
N ILE A 1133 -32.37 40.28 -12.68
CA ILE A 1133 -32.14 39.90 -11.28
C ILE A 1133 -33.38 40.18 -10.42
N GLN A 1134 -34.03 41.34 -10.59
CA GLN A 1134 -35.20 41.72 -9.82
C GLN A 1134 -36.37 40.75 -10.07
N ARG A 1135 -36.70 40.46 -11.34
CA ARG A 1135 -37.72 39.46 -11.71
C ARG A 1135 -37.42 38.08 -11.13
N TYR A 1136 -36.16 37.62 -11.21
CA TYR A 1136 -35.73 36.37 -10.59
C TYR A 1136 -35.91 36.36 -9.07
N LEU A 1137 -35.53 37.44 -8.36
CA LEU A 1137 -35.65 37.52 -6.90
C LEU A 1137 -37.09 37.77 -6.40
N THR A 1138 -37.98 38.32 -7.23
CA THR A 1138 -39.42 38.36 -6.96
C THR A 1138 -40.03 36.96 -6.93
N GLU A 1139 -39.65 36.12 -7.90
CA GLU A 1139 -40.12 34.73 -8.00
C GLU A 1139 -39.39 33.78 -7.04
N HIS A 1140 -38.11 34.02 -6.75
CA HIS A 1140 -37.22 33.16 -5.95
C HIS A 1140 -36.44 34.01 -4.92
N PRO A 1141 -37.06 34.46 -3.83
CA PRO A 1141 -36.45 35.36 -2.87
C PRO A 1141 -35.33 34.70 -2.03
N ASP A 1142 -34.17 35.35 -1.97
CA ASP A 1142 -33.02 34.96 -1.12
C ASP A 1142 -32.78 36.03 -0.03
N PRO A 1143 -33.40 35.89 1.17
CA PRO A 1143 -33.19 36.81 2.28
C PRO A 1143 -31.85 36.56 3.01
N ASN A 1144 -31.29 35.35 2.92
CA ASN A 1144 -30.14 34.92 3.72
C ASN A 1144 -28.79 35.12 2.99
N ASN A 1145 -28.81 35.44 1.69
CA ASN A 1145 -27.66 35.42 0.78
C ASN A 1145 -27.16 33.99 0.48
N GLU A 1146 -28.03 33.00 0.57
CA GLU A 1146 -27.71 31.59 0.32
C GLU A 1146 -27.47 31.27 -1.15
N ASN A 1147 -27.80 32.15 -2.10
CA ASN A 1147 -27.54 31.93 -3.53
C ASN A 1147 -26.06 31.68 -3.88
N ILE A 1148 -25.10 32.11 -3.05
CA ILE A 1148 -23.67 31.79 -3.22
C ILE A 1148 -23.37 30.31 -2.93
N VAL A 1149 -24.19 29.66 -2.10
CA VAL A 1149 -24.07 28.24 -1.74
C VAL A 1149 -24.61 27.40 -2.90
N GLY A 1150 -23.90 26.32 -3.24
CA GLY A 1150 -24.27 25.48 -4.39
C GLY A 1150 -24.12 26.19 -5.75
N TYR A 1151 -23.35 27.27 -5.83
CA TYR A 1151 -22.89 27.81 -7.12
C TYR A 1151 -21.68 26.98 -7.60
N ASN A 1152 -21.85 26.24 -8.70
CA ASN A 1152 -20.79 25.40 -9.25
C ASN A 1152 -19.63 26.28 -9.77
N ASN A 1153 -18.38 25.91 -9.48
CA ASN A 1153 -17.20 26.68 -9.89
C ASN A 1153 -16.03 25.76 -10.26
N LYS A 1154 -15.19 26.22 -11.20
CA LYS A 1154 -14.23 25.40 -11.94
C LYS A 1154 -12.97 25.11 -11.12
N LYS A 1155 -13.01 24.04 -10.32
CA LYS A 1155 -11.91 23.68 -9.39
C LYS A 1155 -10.58 23.28 -10.07
N CYS A 1156 -10.53 23.16 -11.40
CA CYS A 1156 -9.30 23.00 -12.17
C CYS A 1156 -8.39 24.26 -12.18
N TRP A 1157 -8.97 25.47 -12.16
CA TRP A 1157 -8.20 26.71 -12.19
C TRP A 1157 -7.68 27.10 -10.78
N PRO A 1158 -6.57 27.87 -10.67
CA PRO A 1158 -6.17 28.54 -9.43
C PRO A 1158 -7.28 29.43 -8.88
N ARG A 1159 -7.35 29.64 -7.55
CA ARG A 1159 -8.47 30.37 -6.91
C ARG A 1159 -8.66 31.77 -7.50
N ASP A 1160 -7.58 32.51 -7.73
CA ASP A 1160 -7.61 33.88 -8.27
C ASP A 1160 -7.97 33.97 -9.76
N ALA A 1161 -7.95 32.83 -10.46
CA ALA A 1161 -8.32 32.67 -11.87
C ALA A 1161 -9.72 32.05 -12.07
N ARG A 1162 -10.41 31.68 -10.98
CA ARG A 1162 -11.82 31.28 -11.00
C ARG A 1162 -12.73 32.50 -11.04
N MET A 1163 -14.02 32.27 -11.31
CA MET A 1163 -15.06 33.27 -11.05
C MET A 1163 -15.15 33.54 -9.54
N ARG A 1164 -15.14 34.81 -9.15
CA ARG A 1164 -15.39 35.33 -7.80
C ARG A 1164 -16.90 35.36 -7.54
N LEU A 1165 -17.33 34.93 -6.35
CA LEU A 1165 -18.74 34.77 -6.01
C LEU A 1165 -19.33 36.06 -5.40
N MET A 1166 -19.46 37.11 -6.22
CA MET A 1166 -20.11 38.37 -5.83
C MET A 1166 -21.63 38.23 -5.88
N LYS A 1167 -22.37 38.88 -4.96
CA LYS A 1167 -23.84 38.75 -4.88
C LYS A 1167 -24.56 39.14 -6.18
N HIS A 1168 -24.12 40.20 -6.86
CA HIS A 1168 -24.67 40.61 -8.16
C HIS A 1168 -24.44 39.53 -9.22
N ASP A 1169 -23.19 39.15 -9.47
CA ASP A 1169 -22.80 38.17 -10.48
C ASP A 1169 -23.43 36.78 -10.25
N VAL A 1170 -23.52 36.34 -8.99
CA VAL A 1170 -24.17 35.07 -8.62
C VAL A 1170 -25.67 35.11 -8.89
N ASN A 1171 -26.35 36.20 -8.52
CA ASN A 1171 -27.77 36.36 -8.81
C ASN A 1171 -28.03 36.51 -10.32
N LEU A 1172 -27.18 37.22 -11.06
CA LEU A 1172 -27.28 37.34 -12.52
C LEU A 1172 -27.14 35.98 -13.19
N GLY A 1173 -26.12 35.19 -12.82
CA GLY A 1173 -25.92 33.87 -13.38
C GLY A 1173 -27.06 32.89 -13.10
N ARG A 1174 -27.70 32.99 -11.91
CA ARG A 1174 -28.91 32.22 -11.59
C ARG A 1174 -30.14 32.72 -12.35
N ALA A 1175 -30.30 34.04 -12.51
CA ALA A 1175 -31.43 34.65 -13.23
C ALA A 1175 -31.40 34.33 -14.74
N VAL A 1176 -30.23 34.41 -15.38
CA VAL A 1176 -30.02 34.02 -16.79
C VAL A 1176 -30.30 32.53 -17.00
N PHE A 1177 -29.84 31.67 -16.09
CA PHE A 1177 -30.15 30.24 -16.13
C PHE A 1177 -31.67 29.98 -15.94
N TRP A 1178 -32.32 30.69 -15.02
CA TRP A 1178 -33.76 30.59 -14.77
C TRP A 1178 -34.59 31.00 -15.99
N ASP A 1179 -34.27 32.12 -16.65
CA ASP A 1179 -34.95 32.56 -17.87
C ASP A 1179 -34.86 31.52 -18.99
N ILE A 1180 -33.64 31.07 -19.34
CA ILE A 1180 -33.42 30.06 -20.38
C ILE A 1180 -34.08 28.72 -20.05
N LYS A 1181 -34.15 28.35 -18.76
CA LYS A 1181 -34.85 27.14 -18.31
C LYS A 1181 -36.38 27.26 -18.43
N ASN A 1182 -36.94 28.45 -18.32
CA ASN A 1182 -38.39 28.69 -18.44
C ASN A 1182 -38.85 28.73 -19.91
N ARG A 1183 -37.97 29.08 -20.86
CA ARG A 1183 -38.25 29.01 -22.32
C ARG A 1183 -38.48 27.59 -22.86
N LEU A 1184 -38.18 26.55 -22.07
CA LEU A 1184 -38.22 25.14 -22.50
C LEU A 1184 -39.32 24.34 -21.79
N PRO A 1185 -40.37 23.90 -22.51
CA PRO A 1185 -41.39 23.00 -21.98
C PRO A 1185 -40.77 21.73 -21.37
N ARG A 1186 -41.10 21.44 -20.10
CA ARG A 1186 -40.56 20.29 -19.36
C ARG A 1186 -40.98 18.93 -19.95
N SER A 1187 -42.01 18.94 -20.78
CA SER A 1187 -42.47 17.86 -21.65
C SER A 1187 -41.38 17.44 -22.65
N VAL A 1188 -40.82 18.41 -23.39
CA VAL A 1188 -39.81 18.26 -24.45
C VAL A 1188 -38.41 17.96 -23.90
N THR A 1189 -37.89 18.80 -23.02
CA THR A 1189 -36.55 18.64 -22.42
C THR A 1189 -36.48 19.44 -21.11
N THR A 1190 -35.32 19.50 -20.46
CA THR A 1190 -35.10 20.45 -19.37
C THR A 1190 -33.61 20.76 -19.22
N VAL A 1191 -33.31 21.83 -18.48
CA VAL A 1191 -31.95 22.29 -18.20
C VAL A 1191 -31.74 22.21 -16.68
N GLN A 1192 -30.68 21.52 -16.24
CA GLN A 1192 -30.39 21.25 -14.82
C GLN A 1192 -29.19 22.06 -14.35
N TRP A 1193 -29.27 22.65 -13.15
CA TRP A 1193 -28.24 23.53 -12.61
C TRP A 1193 -26.96 22.74 -12.31
N GLU A 1194 -27.15 21.54 -11.79
CA GLU A 1194 -26.15 20.58 -11.34
C GLU A 1194 -25.22 20.11 -12.46
N ASN A 1195 -25.74 20.05 -13.70
CA ASN A 1195 -25.00 19.68 -14.92
C ASN A 1195 -24.64 20.90 -15.78
N SER A 1196 -24.91 22.11 -15.30
CA SER A 1196 -24.60 23.38 -15.97
C SER A 1196 -23.46 24.12 -15.27
N PHE A 1197 -22.91 25.10 -15.96
CA PHE A 1197 -22.08 26.13 -15.38
C PHE A 1197 -22.42 27.48 -16.01
N VAL A 1198 -22.26 28.54 -15.22
CA VAL A 1198 -22.41 29.92 -15.68
C VAL A 1198 -21.19 30.70 -15.21
N SER A 1199 -20.57 31.45 -16.11
CA SER A 1199 -19.53 32.42 -15.78
C SER A 1199 -20.04 33.82 -16.05
N VAL A 1200 -19.90 34.73 -15.09
CA VAL A 1200 -20.10 36.16 -15.30
C VAL A 1200 -18.73 36.84 -15.34
N TYR A 1201 -18.51 37.67 -16.35
CA TYR A 1201 -17.44 38.66 -16.40
C TYR A 1201 -18.07 40.04 -16.18
N SER A 1202 -17.52 40.78 -15.23
CA SER A 1202 -18.09 42.02 -14.67
C SER A 1202 -16.95 42.93 -14.23
N LYS A 1203 -17.25 44.11 -13.66
CA LYS A 1203 -16.23 44.96 -13.00
C LYS A 1203 -15.44 44.22 -11.91
N ASP A 1204 -16.07 43.26 -11.22
CA ASP A 1204 -15.46 42.49 -10.13
C ASP A 1204 -14.79 41.20 -10.63
N ASN A 1205 -15.27 40.62 -11.73
CA ASN A 1205 -14.78 39.38 -12.34
C ASN A 1205 -13.99 39.62 -13.64
N PRO A 1206 -12.64 39.54 -13.63
CA PRO A 1206 -11.80 39.83 -14.79
C PRO A 1206 -11.60 38.63 -15.75
N ASN A 1207 -12.14 37.44 -15.43
CA ASN A 1207 -11.99 36.23 -16.24
C ASN A 1207 -13.35 35.73 -16.72
N LEU A 1208 -13.44 35.25 -17.97
CA LEU A 1208 -14.59 34.49 -18.48
C LEU A 1208 -14.22 33.01 -18.62
N LEU A 1209 -15.06 32.10 -18.13
CA LEU A 1209 -14.80 30.66 -18.04
C LEU A 1209 -15.84 29.81 -18.78
N PHE A 1210 -15.41 28.74 -19.47
CA PHE A 1210 -16.28 27.73 -20.09
C PHE A 1210 -15.50 26.46 -20.48
N ASN A 1211 -16.21 25.40 -20.89
CA ASN A 1211 -15.72 24.10 -21.33
C ASN A 1211 -16.43 23.70 -22.63
N MET A 1212 -15.72 23.78 -23.74
CA MET A 1212 -16.25 23.42 -25.04
C MET A 1212 -15.46 22.24 -25.61
N CYS A 1213 -16.18 21.21 -26.07
CA CYS A 1213 -15.62 20.00 -26.69
C CYS A 1213 -14.53 19.25 -25.86
N GLY A 1214 -14.43 19.48 -24.54
CA GLY A 1214 -13.42 18.90 -23.66
C GLY A 1214 -12.22 19.81 -23.35
N PHE A 1215 -12.25 21.07 -23.81
CA PHE A 1215 -11.26 22.09 -23.49
C PHE A 1215 -11.83 23.07 -22.45
N GLU A 1216 -11.30 23.04 -21.24
CA GLU A 1216 -11.55 24.04 -20.20
C GLU A 1216 -10.79 25.32 -20.54
N CYS A 1217 -11.54 26.38 -20.86
CA CYS A 1217 -11.04 27.64 -21.41
C CYS A 1217 -11.28 28.79 -20.43
N ARG A 1218 -10.30 29.70 -20.37
CA ARG A 1218 -10.38 30.96 -19.64
C ARG A 1218 -9.87 32.09 -20.53
N ILE A 1219 -10.74 33.05 -20.84
CA ILE A 1219 -10.38 34.29 -21.55
C ILE A 1219 -10.13 35.40 -20.52
N LEU A 1220 -9.04 36.14 -20.70
CA LEU A 1220 -8.65 37.31 -19.92
C LEU A 1220 -8.27 38.44 -20.89
N PRO A 1221 -9.04 39.54 -20.97
CA PRO A 1221 -8.67 40.69 -21.77
C PRO A 1221 -7.51 41.49 -21.15
N LYS A 1222 -6.63 42.04 -21.99
CA LYS A 1222 -5.43 42.75 -21.55
C LYS A 1222 -5.74 43.95 -20.67
N CYS A 1223 -6.80 44.70 -20.96
CA CYS A 1223 -7.26 45.85 -20.18
C CYS A 1223 -7.61 45.54 -18.71
N ARG A 1224 -7.77 44.27 -18.34
CA ARG A 1224 -8.04 43.83 -16.95
C ARG A 1224 -6.82 43.18 -16.27
N THR A 1225 -5.63 43.29 -16.86
CA THR A 1225 -4.39 42.69 -16.33
C THR A 1225 -3.71 43.61 -15.32
N SER A 1226 -3.15 43.03 -14.24
CA SER A 1226 -2.44 43.78 -13.19
C SER A 1226 -1.00 44.19 -13.56
N TYR A 1227 -0.49 43.76 -14.72
CA TYR A 1227 0.87 43.98 -15.21
C TYR A 1227 0.84 44.09 -16.74
N GLU A 1228 1.68 44.93 -17.34
CA GLU A 1228 1.66 45.21 -18.79
C GLU A 1228 2.25 44.07 -19.64
N GLU A 1229 3.23 43.32 -19.11
CA GLU A 1229 3.94 42.28 -19.85
C GLU A 1229 3.47 40.85 -19.49
N PHE A 1230 3.18 40.04 -20.51
CA PHE A 1230 2.74 38.65 -20.38
C PHE A 1230 3.87 37.65 -20.63
N THR A 1231 3.95 36.60 -19.82
CA THR A 1231 4.79 35.43 -20.15
C THR A 1231 4.03 34.46 -21.06
N HIS A 1232 4.30 34.52 -22.36
CA HIS A 1232 3.77 33.55 -23.32
C HIS A 1232 4.20 32.11 -22.97
N LYS A 1233 3.23 31.19 -23.05
CA LYS A 1233 3.40 29.75 -22.77
C LYS A 1233 2.55 28.97 -23.76
N ASP A 1234 3.00 27.79 -24.15
CA ASP A 1234 2.46 26.99 -25.26
C ASP A 1234 0.94 26.66 -25.15
N GLY A 1235 0.37 26.70 -23.94
CA GLY A 1235 -1.06 26.53 -23.65
C GLY A 1235 -1.90 27.82 -23.65
N VAL A 1236 -1.42 28.89 -24.30
CA VAL A 1236 -2.09 30.19 -24.41
C VAL A 1236 -2.26 30.57 -25.88
N TRP A 1237 -3.48 30.93 -26.27
CA TRP A 1237 -3.77 31.58 -27.55
C TRP A 1237 -3.86 33.09 -27.35
N ASN A 1238 -3.24 33.84 -28.27
CA ASN A 1238 -3.32 35.30 -28.33
C ASN A 1238 -4.45 35.65 -29.31
N LEU A 1239 -5.58 36.17 -28.82
CA LEU A 1239 -6.72 36.53 -29.66
C LEU A 1239 -6.48 37.94 -30.22
N GLN A 1240 -6.54 38.08 -31.55
CA GLN A 1240 -6.39 39.36 -32.26
C GLN A 1240 -7.77 39.92 -32.59
N ASN A 1241 -8.00 41.20 -32.35
CA ASN A 1241 -9.18 41.88 -32.87
C ASN A 1241 -9.06 42.01 -34.40
N GLU A 1242 -10.12 41.65 -35.12
CA GLU A 1242 -10.13 41.64 -36.58
C GLU A 1242 -10.07 43.04 -37.21
N VAL A 1243 -10.66 44.04 -36.55
CA VAL A 1243 -10.61 45.45 -36.97
C VAL A 1243 -9.27 46.08 -36.60
N GLY A 1244 -8.91 46.02 -35.31
CA GLY A 1244 -7.71 46.68 -34.77
C GLY A 1244 -6.38 45.96 -35.05
N LYS A 1245 -6.42 44.67 -35.41
CA LYS A 1245 -5.27 43.74 -35.58
C LYS A 1245 -4.35 43.55 -34.36
N ASN A 1246 -4.59 44.29 -33.29
CA ASN A 1246 -3.94 44.16 -32.00
C ASN A 1246 -4.43 42.89 -31.27
N SER A 1247 -3.54 42.25 -30.51
CA SER A 1247 -3.98 41.21 -29.57
C SER A 1247 -4.57 41.84 -28.32
N GLU A 1248 -5.88 41.71 -28.12
CA GLU A 1248 -6.65 42.38 -27.07
C GLU A 1248 -7.01 41.44 -25.90
N ALA A 1249 -7.09 40.13 -26.14
CA ALA A 1249 -7.28 39.14 -25.08
C ALA A 1249 -6.34 37.94 -25.21
N HIS A 1250 -6.08 37.28 -24.08
CA HIS A 1250 -5.36 36.02 -24.01
C HIS A 1250 -6.29 34.93 -23.48
N GLN A 1251 -6.31 33.79 -24.17
CA GLN A 1251 -7.02 32.60 -23.73
C GLN A 1251 -6.01 31.57 -23.22
N SER A 1252 -6.06 31.25 -21.93
CA SER A 1252 -5.42 30.03 -21.42
C SER A 1252 -6.40 28.87 -21.52
N TRP A 1253 -5.97 27.73 -22.05
CA TRP A 1253 -6.79 26.52 -22.12
C TRP A 1253 -6.14 25.35 -21.37
N THR A 1254 -6.96 24.40 -20.94
CA THR A 1254 -6.56 23.15 -20.27
C THR A 1254 -7.48 22.00 -20.71
N PHE A 1255 -7.05 20.76 -20.56
CA PHE A 1255 -7.92 19.61 -20.82
C PHE A 1255 -8.91 19.37 -19.68
N SER A 1256 -10.17 19.14 -20.03
CA SER A 1256 -11.21 18.66 -19.12
C SER A 1256 -10.95 17.19 -18.75
N PHE A 1257 -10.35 16.94 -17.58
CA PHE A 1257 -10.05 15.61 -17.03
C PHE A 1257 -11.23 14.98 -16.26
#